data_AF-A0A139MHZ1-F1
#
_entry.id   AF-A0A139MHZ1-F1
#
_cell.length_a   1.000
_cell.length_b   1.000
_cell.length_c   1.000
_cell.angle_alpha   90.00
_cell.angle_beta   90.00
_cell.angle_gamma   90.00
#
_symmetry.space_group_name_H-M   'P 1'
#
loop_
_entity.id
_entity.type
_entity.pdbx_description
1 polymer ?
#
loop_
_entity_poly.entity_id
_entity_poly.type
_entity_poly.pdbx_seq_one_letter_code
_entity_poly.pdbx_strand_id
1 'polypeptide(L)'
;MTINMQTVISNMRALKGKGVTYSMSGSRTGADGTADCSGAVYASLNTAGANLPIGNTDSLFTDLPKLGFSKVSAPFKYGDIFIFGIQGQSGGAAGHTGVFLDEKNIIHCNYGSNGVSIDDFNGVKANSGNPPFTIFRLNGQAPTPTEDASSQENTKENMDNSGEIEEYSYIRDKLCVKGWHFASDPTKSNSGDDTGGDGGGNTGGTVDWNSMQSRAQFFMNICSDLGISKNAALALAANAYAESRLDPSALEPMESGGAQGHGYLQWSYQYNWGDVPNHMSRSYADAKYQLEWAKANQSQWIDVGYGSWANFWKGSDSPEFLTNAWVASWERPAQIGNRWATFTSVVNVDALTYDKSSISKTKSVKAFSESATEIMEIFDATNDKKLKTVTVDLKSRKDIAKDNPNVEGIEWSGIDLCLNFENINPFYIQFVRIRADGVRKVLNVTVLFFPHSSSRTDIGHDYCTDYKFLIVTTDKNGKSQFVRKVIGGLNWTLGANEIPSCSFTVPVYDVNKFDGHMDCKVFIYGKIFDGIVKEITLNKGNETADIQLDHKISEWDYRQIPDNYTVKNQTFPAVFSQSPFLYSTAWYIDSDAVAHKEKINYAFSRQGHLEALTKATSLTDSLWWRVGTRYDRYLEIGAFGEKKKYIVSESGQTERHLKIIGAVTISKQFDSVYNVVTVYGEKSDSSQASLTLREAYLDQQQQGHDIIKGFPIVILNPTANTEQKNYYTNITKIASNNSLEYAILDEFSINLEQGKLIEETVSMNDVAPFEENGEKISDEERAKQSRIAYNVGVRRLKAARRKDEIRVPIGKLPCDLNVLDRIYFDYHNSIVLFDKCSRYCKKIYSASDDFYVTKIETSFDDNLMETNVLTLSKELSRDGSNY
;
A
#
# COMPACT_ATOMS: atom_id res chain seq x y z
N MET A 1 29.13 -11.98 28.38
CA MET A 1 28.05 -11.61 27.44
C MET A 1 27.04 -10.82 28.24
N THR A 2 26.69 -9.61 27.82
CA THR A 2 25.78 -8.74 28.57
C THR A 2 24.50 -8.60 27.77
N ILE A 3 23.40 -9.19 28.27
CA ILE A 3 22.07 -9.07 27.65
C ILE A 3 21.50 -7.69 27.99
N ASN A 4 21.10 -6.92 26.98
CA ASN A 4 20.44 -5.63 27.20
C ASN A 4 18.93 -5.81 27.26
N MET A 5 18.34 -5.73 28.46
CA MET A 5 16.89 -5.88 28.65
C MET A 5 16.05 -4.82 27.93
N GLN A 6 16.60 -3.62 27.67
CA GLN A 6 15.92 -2.61 26.87
C GLN A 6 15.75 -3.08 25.42
N THR A 7 16.75 -3.77 24.87
CA THR A 7 16.69 -4.36 23.52
C THR A 7 15.66 -5.48 23.45
N VAL A 8 15.56 -6.32 24.49
CA VAL A 8 14.54 -7.38 24.58
C VAL A 8 13.13 -6.78 24.52
N ILE A 9 12.86 -5.77 25.35
CA ILE A 9 11.54 -5.15 25.41
C ILE A 9 11.23 -4.35 24.14
N SER A 10 12.23 -3.66 23.57
CA SER A 10 12.08 -2.95 22.29
C SER A 10 11.72 -3.91 21.16
N ASN A 11 12.31 -5.10 21.12
CA ASN A 11 11.98 -6.12 20.13
C ASN A 11 10.57 -6.69 20.34
N MET A 12 10.15 -6.93 21.59
CA MET A 12 8.77 -7.32 21.91
C MET A 12 7.76 -6.25 21.44
N ARG A 13 8.07 -4.96 21.65
CA ARG A 13 7.25 -3.84 21.15
C ARG A 13 7.26 -3.76 19.62
N ALA A 14 8.39 -4.02 18.97
CA ALA A 14 8.48 -4.06 17.51
C ALA A 14 7.63 -5.20 16.91
N LEU A 15 7.61 -6.37 17.55
CA LEU A 15 6.73 -7.48 17.17
C LEU A 15 5.25 -7.08 17.27
N LYS A 16 4.86 -6.40 18.37
CA LYS A 16 3.52 -5.81 18.50
C LYS A 16 3.20 -4.82 17.38
N GLY A 17 4.11 -3.88 17.09
CA GLY A 17 3.92 -2.86 16.04
C GLY A 17 3.84 -3.43 14.63
N LYS A 18 4.51 -4.57 14.37
CA LYS A 18 4.42 -5.31 13.09
C LYS A 18 3.11 -6.08 12.92
N GLY A 19 2.27 -6.17 13.95
CA GLY A 19 1.02 -6.93 13.91
C GLY A 19 1.24 -8.45 13.79
N VAL A 20 2.29 -9.01 14.42
CA VAL A 20 2.55 -10.45 14.33
C VAL A 20 1.40 -11.26 14.94
N THR A 21 0.97 -12.32 14.24
CA THR A 21 -0.13 -13.18 14.69
C THR A 21 0.38 -14.35 15.53
N TYR A 22 -0.46 -14.88 16.42
CA TYR A 22 -0.05 -15.98 17.28
C TYR A 22 0.01 -17.30 16.50
N SER A 23 1.17 -17.97 16.47
CA SER A 23 1.32 -19.33 15.91
C SER A 23 2.45 -20.11 16.58
N MET A 24 2.16 -21.36 16.92
CA MET A 24 3.14 -22.34 17.43
C MET A 24 3.78 -23.18 16.32
N SER A 25 3.26 -23.14 15.09
CA SER A 25 3.72 -23.95 13.95
C SER A 25 4.48 -23.16 12.88
N GLY A 26 4.36 -21.83 12.87
CA GLY A 26 5.11 -20.95 11.96
C GLY A 26 6.55 -20.69 12.43
N SER A 27 7.10 -19.52 12.12
CA SER A 27 8.49 -19.19 12.51
C SER A 27 8.67 -19.09 14.02
N ARG A 28 7.58 -18.82 14.76
CA ARG A 28 7.52 -18.59 16.22
C ARG A 28 8.28 -17.34 16.69
N THR A 29 9.01 -16.68 15.81
CA THR A 29 9.93 -15.57 16.09
C THR A 29 9.49 -14.23 15.50
N GLY A 30 8.40 -14.22 14.71
CA GLY A 30 7.93 -13.07 13.94
C GLY A 30 8.62 -12.87 12.60
N ALA A 31 9.39 -13.85 12.12
CA ALA A 31 10.12 -13.77 10.85
C ALA A 31 9.22 -13.98 9.62
N ASP A 32 8.19 -14.81 9.75
CA ASP A 32 7.14 -15.04 8.74
C ASP A 32 5.83 -14.29 9.06
N GLY A 33 5.89 -13.33 9.98
CA GLY A 33 4.70 -12.65 10.52
C GLY A 33 4.03 -13.40 11.67
N THR A 34 4.52 -14.56 12.10
CA THR A 34 3.92 -15.34 13.20
C THR A 34 4.87 -15.56 14.38
N ALA A 35 4.34 -15.56 15.60
CA ALA A 35 5.12 -15.81 16.82
C ALA A 35 4.33 -16.58 17.89
N ASP A 36 5.01 -17.28 18.80
CA ASP A 36 4.39 -17.74 20.05
C ASP A 36 5.05 -17.09 21.28
N CYS A 37 4.51 -17.37 22.48
CA CYS A 37 4.96 -16.73 23.72
C CYS A 37 6.47 -16.90 23.95
N SER A 38 6.97 -18.12 23.86
CA SER A 38 8.39 -18.43 24.08
C SER A 38 9.29 -18.02 22.93
N GLY A 39 8.86 -18.19 21.68
CA GLY A 39 9.60 -17.84 20.49
C GLY A 39 9.78 -16.32 20.35
N ALA A 40 8.78 -15.52 20.76
CA ALA A 40 8.91 -14.07 20.86
C ALA A 40 9.97 -13.66 21.91
N VAL A 41 10.02 -14.34 23.06
CA VAL A 41 11.04 -14.11 24.10
C VAL A 41 12.43 -14.55 23.62
N TYR A 42 12.57 -15.73 23.00
CA TYR A 42 13.84 -16.20 22.41
C TYR A 42 14.35 -15.26 21.32
N ALA A 43 13.48 -14.83 20.39
CA ALA A 43 13.84 -13.87 19.36
C ALA A 43 14.34 -12.56 19.98
N SER A 44 13.65 -12.07 21.01
CA SER A 44 14.01 -10.83 21.69
C SER A 44 15.31 -10.94 22.50
N LEU A 45 15.55 -12.08 23.16
CA LEU A 45 16.82 -12.39 23.83
C LEU A 45 17.96 -12.48 22.81
N ASN A 46 17.73 -13.12 21.66
CA ASN A 46 18.75 -13.25 20.62
C ASN A 46 19.08 -11.90 19.96
N THR A 47 18.08 -11.06 19.70
CA THR A 47 18.28 -9.67 19.28
C THR A 47 19.07 -8.86 20.32
N ALA A 48 18.91 -9.17 21.61
CA ALA A 48 19.68 -8.59 22.70
C ALA A 48 21.06 -9.24 22.92
N GLY A 49 21.51 -10.10 21.99
CA GLY A 49 22.84 -10.71 21.99
C GLY A 49 22.92 -12.09 22.62
N ALA A 50 21.80 -12.71 23.01
CA ALA A 50 21.80 -14.14 23.33
C ALA A 50 22.09 -14.94 22.05
N ASN A 51 22.91 -15.97 22.13
CA ASN A 51 23.15 -16.87 21.00
C ASN A 51 22.52 -18.23 21.32
N LEU A 52 21.20 -18.25 21.48
CA LEU A 52 20.44 -19.43 21.86
C LEU A 52 19.68 -20.00 20.66
N PRO A 53 19.65 -21.34 20.47
CA PRO A 53 18.68 -21.94 19.57
C PRO A 53 17.26 -21.66 20.04
N ILE A 54 16.32 -21.51 19.11
CA ILE A 54 14.91 -21.24 19.46
C ILE A 54 14.33 -22.45 20.20
N GLY A 55 14.12 -22.28 21.50
CA GLY A 55 13.55 -23.30 22.37
C GLY A 55 12.04 -23.17 22.54
N ASN A 56 11.56 -23.63 23.70
CA ASN A 56 10.17 -23.51 24.14
C ASN A 56 10.11 -22.98 25.58
N THR A 57 8.90 -22.78 26.11
CA THR A 57 8.69 -22.28 27.47
C THR A 57 9.40 -23.12 28.54
N ASP A 58 9.48 -24.43 28.36
CA ASP A 58 10.17 -25.34 29.30
C ASP A 58 11.71 -25.15 29.25
N SER A 59 12.26 -24.95 28.06
CA SER A 59 13.70 -24.76 27.84
C SER A 59 14.22 -23.49 28.51
N LEU A 60 13.38 -22.43 28.58
CA LEU A 60 13.71 -21.16 29.24
C LEU A 60 14.07 -21.32 30.73
N PHE A 61 13.52 -22.32 31.44
CA PHE A 61 13.92 -22.59 32.83
C PHE A 61 15.41 -22.93 32.97
N THR A 62 16.01 -23.48 31.91
CA THR A 62 17.43 -23.88 31.87
C THR A 62 18.30 -22.88 31.14
N ASP A 63 17.77 -22.15 30.15
CA ASP A 63 18.54 -21.23 29.33
C ASP A 63 18.72 -19.85 29.97
N LEU A 64 17.70 -19.31 30.66
CA LEU A 64 17.81 -18.02 31.34
C LEU A 64 18.94 -18.00 32.39
N PRO A 65 19.13 -19.04 33.23
CA PRO A 65 20.29 -19.12 34.13
C PRO A 65 21.65 -19.07 33.41
N LYS A 66 21.78 -19.68 32.22
CA LYS A 66 23.02 -19.65 31.43
C LYS A 66 23.34 -18.23 30.92
N LEU A 67 22.31 -17.42 30.72
CA LEU A 67 22.42 -16.01 30.35
C LEU A 67 22.64 -15.06 31.55
N GLY A 68 22.76 -15.60 32.77
CA GLY A 68 22.99 -14.82 33.98
C GLY A 68 21.72 -14.32 34.68
N PHE A 69 20.55 -14.90 34.38
CA PHE A 69 19.33 -14.63 35.15
C PHE A 69 19.27 -15.48 36.43
N SER A 70 18.74 -14.90 37.51
CA SER A 70 18.44 -15.60 38.76
C SER A 70 16.94 -15.59 39.05
N LYS A 71 16.45 -16.61 39.77
CA LYS A 71 15.05 -16.68 40.20
C LYS A 71 14.80 -15.63 41.29
N VAL A 72 13.71 -14.87 41.17
CA VAL A 72 13.34 -13.81 42.13
C VAL A 72 11.89 -13.95 42.61
N SER A 73 11.60 -13.42 43.80
CA SER A 73 10.25 -13.20 44.30
C SER A 73 9.81 -11.75 44.08
N ALA A 74 8.52 -11.47 44.29
CA ALA A 74 8.00 -10.10 44.28
C ALA A 74 8.79 -9.18 45.24
N PRO A 75 8.94 -7.89 44.94
CA PRO A 75 8.33 -7.16 43.82
C PRO A 75 9.02 -7.42 42.47
N PHE A 76 8.19 -7.62 41.44
CA PHE A 76 8.63 -7.76 40.05
C PHE A 76 8.99 -6.39 39.49
N LYS A 77 9.91 -6.37 38.52
CA LYS A 77 10.49 -5.14 37.97
C LYS A 77 10.54 -5.21 36.44
N TYR A 78 10.67 -4.04 35.83
CA TYR A 78 10.95 -3.88 34.41
C TYR A 78 12.08 -4.82 33.97
N GLY A 79 11.85 -5.60 32.90
CA GLY A 79 12.81 -6.56 32.37
C GLY A 79 12.83 -7.93 33.06
N ASP A 80 12.02 -8.18 34.09
CA ASP A 80 11.87 -9.54 34.61
C ASP A 80 11.14 -10.43 33.60
N ILE A 81 11.59 -11.67 33.44
CA ILE A 81 10.93 -12.65 32.56
C ILE A 81 10.11 -13.59 33.42
N PHE A 82 8.81 -13.71 33.15
CA PHE A 82 7.95 -14.67 33.83
C PHE A 82 7.82 -15.95 33.03
N ILE A 83 7.71 -17.08 33.73
CA ILE A 83 7.32 -18.36 33.14
C ILE A 83 6.17 -18.92 33.98
N PHE A 84 5.03 -19.13 33.34
CA PHE A 84 3.90 -19.91 33.84
C PHE A 84 4.12 -21.36 33.47
N GLY A 85 4.11 -22.23 34.49
CA GLY A 85 4.31 -23.65 34.36
C GLY A 85 5.34 -24.20 35.35
N ILE A 86 5.50 -25.53 35.31
CA ILE A 86 6.45 -26.29 36.12
C ILE A 86 7.58 -26.75 35.20
N GLN A 87 8.83 -26.58 35.62
CA GLN A 87 10.00 -27.05 34.88
C GLN A 87 9.89 -28.56 34.59
N GLY A 88 10.02 -28.96 33.33
CA GLY A 88 9.84 -30.33 32.83
C GLY A 88 8.40 -30.66 32.40
N GLN A 89 7.45 -29.73 32.53
CA GLN A 89 6.03 -29.92 32.20
C GLN A 89 5.42 -28.73 31.43
N SER A 90 6.22 -27.74 31.03
CA SER A 90 5.74 -26.48 30.42
C SER A 90 5.83 -26.45 28.90
N GLY A 91 5.80 -27.61 28.24
CA GLY A 91 5.89 -27.74 26.78
C GLY A 91 4.57 -27.46 26.06
N GLY A 92 4.64 -26.92 24.84
CA GLY A 92 3.45 -26.63 24.02
C GLY A 92 2.50 -25.66 24.71
N ALA A 93 1.19 -25.96 24.71
CA ALA A 93 0.16 -25.15 25.33
C ALA A 93 0.16 -25.16 26.88
N ALA A 94 0.99 -26.00 27.51
CA ALA A 94 1.02 -26.16 28.97
C ALA A 94 1.88 -25.08 29.69
N GLY A 95 2.54 -24.20 28.94
CA GLY A 95 3.35 -23.11 29.50
C GLY A 95 3.13 -21.78 28.81
N HIS A 96 3.34 -20.68 29.54
CA HIS A 96 3.25 -19.32 29.00
C HIS A 96 4.36 -18.42 29.53
N THR A 97 4.82 -17.44 28.75
CA THR A 97 5.95 -16.59 29.13
C THR A 97 5.89 -15.22 28.48
N GLY A 98 6.62 -14.26 29.04
CA GLY A 98 6.72 -12.88 28.59
C GLY A 98 7.61 -12.05 29.51
N VAL A 99 7.61 -10.73 29.32
CA VAL A 99 8.51 -9.80 30.02
C VAL A 99 7.71 -8.76 30.79
N PHE A 100 8.09 -8.47 32.03
CA PHE A 100 7.52 -7.38 32.83
C PHE A 100 7.95 -6.02 32.30
N LEU A 101 6.97 -5.13 32.20
CA LEU A 101 7.14 -3.70 31.94
C LEU A 101 7.10 -2.88 33.23
N ASP A 102 6.48 -3.38 34.31
CA ASP A 102 6.55 -2.77 35.64
C ASP A 102 6.16 -3.80 36.71
N GLU A 103 5.68 -3.37 37.89
CA GLU A 103 5.23 -4.26 38.96
C GLU A 103 3.96 -5.07 38.63
N LYS A 104 3.19 -4.65 37.62
CA LYS A 104 1.87 -5.19 37.25
C LYS A 104 1.76 -5.56 35.78
N ASN A 105 2.33 -4.78 34.88
CA ASN A 105 2.14 -4.94 33.44
C ASN A 105 3.20 -5.86 32.81
N ILE A 106 2.78 -6.69 31.87
CA ILE A 106 3.62 -7.59 31.08
C ILE A 106 3.39 -7.42 29.59
N ILE A 107 4.44 -7.62 28.78
CA ILE A 107 4.35 -7.77 27.32
C ILE A 107 4.59 -9.23 26.93
N HIS A 108 3.67 -9.81 26.16
CA HIS A 108 3.74 -11.22 25.77
C HIS A 108 2.97 -11.52 24.48
N CYS A 109 3.43 -12.51 23.71
CA CYS A 109 2.67 -13.06 22.60
C CYS A 109 1.68 -14.10 23.12
N ASN A 110 0.38 -13.99 22.79
CA ASN A 110 -0.63 -14.92 23.27
C ASN A 110 -1.76 -15.16 22.28
N TYR A 111 -2.43 -16.30 22.48
CA TYR A 111 -3.54 -16.74 21.66
C TYR A 111 -4.77 -15.83 21.77
N GLY A 112 -5.10 -15.34 22.97
CA GLY A 112 -6.31 -14.54 23.21
C GLY A 112 -6.34 -13.22 22.45
N SER A 113 -5.18 -12.56 22.32
CA SER A 113 -5.00 -11.32 21.55
C SER A 113 -4.54 -11.57 20.12
N ASN A 114 -4.43 -12.84 19.69
CA ASN A 114 -3.85 -13.27 18.40
C ASN A 114 -2.55 -12.52 18.03
N GLY A 115 -1.61 -12.42 18.97
CA GLY A 115 -0.38 -11.66 18.75
C GLY A 115 0.25 -11.15 20.04
N VAL A 116 1.09 -10.12 19.94
CA VAL A 116 1.76 -9.50 21.10
C VAL A 116 0.89 -8.40 21.71
N SER A 117 0.52 -8.56 22.98
CA SER A 117 -0.24 -7.57 23.76
C SER A 117 0.49 -7.17 25.05
N ILE A 118 -0.02 -6.10 25.68
CA ILE A 118 0.41 -5.64 27.00
C ILE A 118 -0.79 -5.80 27.92
N ASP A 119 -0.63 -6.56 28.99
CA ASP A 119 -1.72 -6.97 29.88
C ASP A 119 -1.27 -6.94 31.35
N ASP A 120 -2.24 -6.86 32.28
CA ASP A 120 -1.97 -6.99 33.71
C ASP A 120 -1.63 -8.45 34.07
N PHE A 121 -0.49 -8.66 34.73
CA PHE A 121 0.03 -9.97 35.10
C PHE A 121 -0.94 -10.78 35.95
N ASN A 122 -1.63 -10.16 36.92
CA ASN A 122 -2.59 -10.86 37.75
C ASN A 122 -3.84 -11.24 36.96
N GLY A 123 -4.28 -10.39 36.03
CA GLY A 123 -5.33 -10.69 35.06
C GLY A 123 -4.99 -11.89 34.17
N VAL A 124 -3.80 -11.89 33.56
CA VAL A 124 -3.35 -13.01 32.71
C VAL A 124 -3.19 -14.30 33.52
N LYS A 125 -2.66 -14.22 34.74
CA LYS A 125 -2.56 -15.35 35.66
C LYS A 125 -3.92 -15.93 36.04
N ALA A 126 -4.90 -15.07 36.36
CA ALA A 126 -6.25 -15.50 36.68
C ALA A 126 -6.93 -16.17 35.48
N ASN A 127 -6.81 -15.57 34.29
CA ASN A 127 -7.36 -16.10 33.03
C ASN A 127 -6.72 -17.42 32.62
N SER A 128 -5.47 -17.65 33.00
CA SER A 128 -4.74 -18.91 32.77
C SER A 128 -5.01 -19.98 33.86
N GLY A 129 -5.98 -19.77 34.75
CA GLY A 129 -6.35 -20.73 35.80
C GLY A 129 -5.42 -20.74 37.01
N ASN A 130 -4.74 -19.62 37.30
CA ASN A 130 -3.77 -19.48 38.40
C ASN A 130 -2.62 -20.51 38.36
N PRO A 131 -1.86 -20.59 37.25
CA PRO A 131 -0.76 -21.55 37.14
C PRO A 131 0.37 -21.23 38.13
N PRO A 132 1.17 -22.24 38.53
CA PRO A 132 2.44 -21.98 39.20
C PRO A 132 3.32 -21.16 38.27
N PHE A 133 4.11 -20.24 38.83
CA PHE A 133 4.97 -19.36 38.04
C PHE A 133 6.34 -19.20 38.67
N THR A 134 7.34 -18.93 37.83
CA THR A 134 8.71 -18.60 38.23
C THR A 134 9.13 -17.32 37.52
N ILE A 135 9.74 -16.38 38.24
CA ILE A 135 10.23 -15.12 37.70
C ILE A 135 11.75 -15.12 37.67
N PHE A 136 12.33 -14.66 36.56
CA PHE A 136 13.76 -14.56 36.32
C PHE A 136 14.19 -13.10 36.14
N ARG A 137 15.24 -12.69 36.84
CA ARG A 137 15.85 -11.35 36.75
C ARG A 137 17.31 -11.44 36.36
N LEU A 138 17.75 -10.61 35.42
CA LEU A 138 19.15 -10.56 35.00
C LEU A 138 20.04 -10.00 36.12
N ASN A 139 21.15 -10.68 36.44
CA ASN A 139 22.08 -10.25 37.48
C ASN A 139 22.89 -9.02 37.03
N GLY A 140 23.00 -8.00 37.89
CA GLY A 140 23.91 -6.86 37.67
C GLY A 140 23.33 -5.67 36.87
N GLN A 141 22.07 -5.72 36.45
CA GLN A 141 21.32 -4.58 35.91
C GLN A 141 19.92 -4.58 36.51
N ALA A 142 19.56 -3.51 37.21
CA ALA A 142 18.16 -3.11 37.30
C ALA A 142 17.94 -2.14 36.14
N PRO A 143 17.47 -2.59 34.96
CA PRO A 143 17.09 -1.67 33.92
C PRO A 143 16.04 -0.73 34.51
N THR A 144 16.33 0.56 34.49
CA THR A 144 15.34 1.57 34.84
C THR A 144 14.29 1.54 33.72
N PRO A 145 12.98 1.55 34.04
CA PRO A 145 11.98 1.82 33.02
C PRO A 145 12.44 3.08 32.29
N THR A 146 12.74 2.96 31.00
CA THR A 146 12.61 4.14 30.14
C THR A 146 11.12 4.36 30.09
N GLU A 147 10.68 5.58 30.41
CA GLU A 147 9.26 5.92 30.38
C GLU A 147 8.62 5.32 29.13
N ASP A 148 7.55 4.57 29.36
CA ASP A 148 6.80 3.91 28.33
C ASP A 148 6.40 4.93 27.26
N ALA A 149 6.94 4.77 26.05
CA ALA A 149 6.44 5.41 24.82
C ALA A 149 5.06 4.86 24.41
N SER A 150 4.21 4.55 25.38
CA SER A 150 2.77 4.30 25.21
C SER A 150 1.91 5.12 26.17
N SER A 151 2.51 6.04 26.96
CA SER A 151 1.78 7.15 27.59
C SER A 151 2.64 8.39 27.88
N GLN A 152 3.83 8.52 27.28
CA GLN A 152 4.45 9.85 27.21
C GLN A 152 3.59 10.72 26.29
N GLU A 153 3.14 11.86 26.81
CA GLU A 153 2.68 12.93 25.93
C GLU A 153 3.83 13.26 24.97
N ASN A 154 3.52 13.35 23.68
CA ASN A 154 4.49 13.77 22.69
C ASN A 154 4.95 15.20 23.04
N THR A 155 6.26 15.41 23.19
CA THR A 155 6.91 16.70 23.49
C THR A 155 7.74 17.17 22.31
N LYS A 156 8.18 18.44 22.33
CA LYS A 156 9.06 18.96 21.27
C LYS A 156 10.39 18.22 21.19
N GLU A 157 10.91 17.76 22.33
CA GLU A 157 12.20 17.10 22.41
C GLU A 157 12.15 15.65 21.90
N ASN A 158 11.09 14.89 22.21
CA ASN A 158 10.98 13.50 21.77
C ASN A 158 10.51 13.36 20.30
N MET A 159 9.76 14.35 19.79
CA MET A 159 9.37 14.43 18.39
C MET A 159 10.42 15.13 17.52
N ASP A 160 11.55 15.57 18.08
CA ASP A 160 12.58 16.22 17.27
C ASP A 160 13.06 15.29 16.14
N ASN A 161 12.99 15.78 14.91
CA ASN A 161 13.38 15.07 13.69
C ASN A 161 12.54 13.79 13.43
N SER A 162 11.27 13.82 13.82
CA SER A 162 10.28 12.78 13.54
C SER A 162 9.50 13.07 12.26
N GLY A 163 8.96 12.03 11.64
CA GLY A 163 8.17 12.17 10.43
C GLY A 163 8.04 10.85 9.70
N GLU A 164 7.16 10.84 8.71
CA GLU A 164 6.93 9.67 7.87
C GLU A 164 6.49 10.07 6.46
N ILE A 165 6.63 9.14 5.53
CA ILE A 165 5.97 9.20 4.23
C ILE A 165 4.72 8.36 4.33
N GLU A 166 3.58 8.99 4.08
CA GLU A 166 2.27 8.35 4.17
C GLU A 166 1.85 7.82 2.80
N GLU A 167 2.05 8.63 1.76
CA GLU A 167 1.69 8.29 0.40
C GLU A 167 2.77 8.78 -0.56
N TYR A 168 3.03 8.02 -1.59
CA TYR A 168 3.79 8.50 -2.73
C TYR A 168 3.20 7.91 -3.99
N SER A 169 3.30 8.67 -5.07
CA SER A 169 2.93 8.20 -6.39
C SER A 169 3.89 8.77 -7.39
N TYR A 170 4.13 7.99 -8.43
CA TYR A 170 4.98 8.39 -9.52
C TYR A 170 4.16 8.16 -10.79
N ILE A 171 3.75 9.26 -11.43
CA ILE A 171 2.83 9.26 -12.57
C ILE A 171 3.55 9.94 -13.72
N ARG A 172 3.92 9.16 -14.75
CA ARG A 172 4.70 9.62 -15.91
C ARG A 172 6.04 10.21 -15.48
N ASP A 173 6.23 11.52 -15.57
CA ASP A 173 7.43 12.26 -15.20
C ASP A 173 7.29 12.95 -13.83
N LYS A 174 6.19 12.73 -13.11
CA LYS A 174 5.89 13.41 -11.84
C LYS A 174 6.05 12.50 -10.64
N LEU A 175 6.95 12.87 -9.74
CA LEU A 175 7.05 12.33 -8.38
C LEU A 175 6.18 13.17 -7.45
N CYS A 176 5.15 12.54 -6.88
CA CYS A 176 4.29 13.09 -5.84
C CYS A 176 4.58 12.40 -4.51
N VAL A 177 4.79 13.17 -3.45
CA VAL A 177 5.07 12.66 -2.10
C VAL A 177 4.21 13.41 -1.11
N LYS A 178 3.58 12.66 -0.20
CA LYS A 178 2.79 13.15 0.91
C LYS A 178 3.28 12.49 2.21
N GLY A 179 3.42 13.29 3.24
CA GLY A 179 3.90 12.85 4.54
C GLY A 179 4.02 14.01 5.50
N TRP A 180 4.89 13.88 6.50
CA TRP A 180 5.20 14.96 7.40
C TRP A 180 6.62 14.82 7.96
N HIS A 181 7.25 15.95 8.30
CA HIS A 181 8.55 16.01 8.99
C HIS A 181 8.52 17.17 9.99
N PHE A 182 8.83 16.88 11.24
CA PHE A 182 8.95 17.85 12.31
C PHE A 182 10.36 17.82 12.90
N ALA A 183 10.95 18.99 13.11
CA ALA A 183 12.13 19.14 13.95
C ALA A 183 11.96 20.36 14.85
N SER A 184 12.21 20.18 16.14
CA SER A 184 12.01 21.21 17.17
C SER A 184 13.16 22.21 17.18
N ASP A 185 12.91 23.48 17.48
CA ASP A 185 13.99 24.43 17.72
C ASP A 185 14.69 24.13 19.06
N PRO A 186 16.02 24.31 19.17
CA PRO A 186 16.76 23.95 20.38
C PRO A 186 16.26 24.73 21.61
N THR A 187 16.04 24.02 22.72
CA THR A 187 15.81 24.62 24.03
C THR A 187 17.14 25.16 24.56
N LYS A 188 17.18 26.41 25.05
CA LYS A 188 18.40 26.99 25.64
C LYS A 188 18.87 26.13 26.82
N SER A 189 20.10 25.65 26.79
CA SER A 189 20.71 24.88 27.88
C SER A 189 20.91 25.76 29.13
N ASN A 190 20.37 25.32 30.27
CA ASN A 190 20.74 25.88 31.57
C ASN A 190 22.11 25.34 32.00
N SER A 191 23.17 26.14 31.82
CA SER A 191 24.38 26.03 32.62
C SER A 191 24.16 26.82 33.91
N GLY A 192 24.25 26.14 35.05
CA GLY A 192 24.09 26.77 36.36
C GLY A 192 25.21 27.76 36.69
N ASP A 193 24.83 28.88 37.29
CA ASP A 193 25.54 29.45 38.43
C ASP A 193 24.55 30.28 39.25
N ASP A 194 24.60 30.07 40.56
CA ASP A 194 23.81 30.79 41.57
C ASP A 194 24.26 32.26 41.63
N THR A 195 23.32 33.20 41.69
CA THR A 195 23.27 34.31 42.67
C THR A 195 22.21 35.36 42.32
N GLY A 196 21.26 35.56 43.24
CA GLY A 196 20.78 36.89 43.64
C GLY A 196 19.75 37.62 42.78
N GLY A 197 18.53 37.74 43.31
CA GLY A 197 17.83 39.03 43.40
C GLY A 197 17.01 39.51 42.21
N ASP A 198 15.69 39.46 42.42
CA ASP A 198 14.67 40.47 42.06
C ASP A 198 14.32 40.78 40.58
N GLY A 199 13.01 40.68 40.30
CA GLY A 199 12.25 41.60 39.44
C GLY A 199 12.43 41.64 37.91
N GLY A 200 11.47 41.03 37.18
CA GLY A 200 11.03 41.43 35.82
C GLY A 200 11.94 41.02 34.64
N GLY A 201 11.50 40.75 33.42
CA GLY A 201 10.18 40.73 32.77
C GLY A 201 10.41 40.26 31.31
N ASN A 202 9.63 39.29 30.85
CA ASN A 202 9.73 38.69 29.51
C ASN A 202 8.74 39.40 28.56
N THR A 203 9.17 39.87 27.38
CA THR A 203 8.30 40.56 26.39
C THR A 203 8.27 39.81 25.05
N GLY A 204 7.20 39.03 24.91
CA GLY A 204 6.78 38.21 23.78
C GLY A 204 5.56 37.41 24.27
N GLY A 205 4.56 38.16 24.74
CA GLY A 205 3.85 37.85 25.98
C GLY A 205 2.80 36.75 25.88
N THR A 206 3.00 35.69 26.67
CA THR A 206 1.92 35.00 27.37
C THR A 206 1.00 36.07 27.96
N VAL A 207 -0.28 36.11 27.56
CA VAL A 207 -1.24 36.99 28.25
C VAL A 207 -1.29 36.50 29.69
N ASP A 208 -0.79 37.32 30.61
CA ASP A 208 -0.99 37.06 32.03
C ASP A 208 -2.45 37.34 32.31
N TRP A 209 -3.26 36.29 32.25
CA TRP A 209 -4.68 36.38 32.52
C TRP A 209 -4.95 36.77 33.99
N ASN A 210 -3.98 36.89 34.89
CA ASN A 210 -4.21 37.49 36.21
C ASN A 210 -3.96 39.00 36.24
N SER A 211 -3.36 39.57 35.19
CA SER A 211 -3.05 41.00 35.05
C SER A 211 -4.03 41.71 34.12
N MET A 212 -4.76 42.70 34.67
CA MET A 212 -5.69 43.51 33.87
C MET A 212 -4.98 44.31 32.77
N GLN A 213 -3.76 44.76 33.04
CA GLN A 213 -2.93 45.47 32.07
C GLN A 213 -2.56 44.56 30.88
N SER A 214 -2.23 43.28 31.15
CA SER A 214 -1.89 42.30 30.11
C SER A 214 -3.10 41.93 29.26
N ARG A 215 -4.27 41.73 29.88
CA ARG A 215 -5.55 41.50 29.16
C ARG A 215 -5.94 42.68 28.29
N ALA A 216 -5.78 43.92 28.79
CA ALA A 216 -6.05 45.13 28.01
C ALA A 216 -5.12 45.23 26.80
N GLN A 217 -3.82 44.96 26.95
CA GLN A 217 -2.89 44.98 25.82
C GLN A 217 -3.23 43.93 24.77
N PHE A 218 -3.66 42.73 25.17
CA PHE A 218 -4.14 41.69 24.27
C PHE A 218 -5.36 42.15 23.45
N PHE A 219 -6.34 42.78 24.11
CA PHE A 219 -7.53 43.34 23.45
C PHE A 219 -7.17 44.46 22.46
N MET A 220 -6.26 45.36 22.85
CA MET A 220 -5.80 46.46 21.99
C MET A 220 -5.09 45.96 20.73
N ASN A 221 -4.31 44.88 20.84
CA ASN A 221 -3.62 44.27 19.69
C ASN A 221 -4.63 43.75 18.65
N ILE A 222 -5.67 43.04 19.08
CA ILE A 222 -6.71 42.52 18.18
C ILE A 222 -7.45 43.68 17.50
N CYS A 223 -7.78 44.73 18.26
CA CYS A 223 -8.44 45.90 17.69
C CYS A 223 -7.58 46.61 16.63
N SER A 224 -6.26 46.69 16.86
CA SER A 224 -5.30 47.23 15.90
C SER A 224 -5.27 46.37 14.61
N ASP A 225 -5.21 45.04 14.75
CA ASP A 225 -5.22 44.11 13.62
C ASP A 225 -6.53 44.16 12.80
N LEU A 226 -7.65 44.46 13.46
CA LEU A 226 -8.95 44.68 12.81
C LEU A 226 -9.11 46.08 12.19
N GLY A 227 -8.09 46.93 12.27
CA GLY A 227 -8.12 48.30 11.77
C GLY A 227 -9.20 49.14 12.46
N ILE A 228 -9.48 48.86 13.73
CA ILE A 228 -10.27 49.76 14.58
C ILE A 228 -9.40 50.99 14.85
N SER A 229 -10.00 52.14 15.15
CA SER A 229 -9.27 53.36 15.53
C SER A 229 -8.91 53.35 17.02
N LYS A 230 -7.80 53.99 17.40
CA LYS A 230 -7.27 53.94 18.79
C LYS A 230 -8.30 54.28 19.84
N ASN A 231 -9.04 55.36 19.62
CA ASN A 231 -10.02 55.82 20.57
C ASN A 231 -11.25 54.89 20.63
N ALA A 232 -11.66 54.31 19.50
CA ALA A 232 -12.74 53.31 19.49
C ALA A 232 -12.31 52.00 20.16
N ALA A 233 -11.07 51.56 19.97
CA ALA A 233 -10.53 50.37 20.64
C ALA A 233 -10.42 50.56 22.16
N LEU A 234 -9.96 51.73 22.61
CA LEU A 234 -9.93 52.07 24.04
C LEU A 234 -11.35 52.11 24.63
N ALA A 235 -12.32 52.64 23.90
CA ALA A 235 -13.72 52.65 24.33
C ALA A 235 -14.30 51.23 24.45
N LEU A 236 -14.04 50.37 23.46
CA LEU A 236 -14.44 48.96 23.51
C LEU A 236 -13.74 48.20 24.63
N ALA A 237 -12.47 48.50 24.92
CA ALA A 237 -11.74 47.89 26.03
C ALA A 237 -12.33 48.28 27.38
N ALA A 238 -12.72 49.55 27.56
CA ALA A 238 -13.39 50.01 28.76
C ALA A 238 -14.74 49.32 28.97
N ASN A 239 -15.47 49.08 27.88
CA ASN A 239 -16.71 48.31 27.91
C ASN A 239 -16.47 46.83 28.25
N ALA A 240 -15.55 46.17 27.56
CA ALA A 240 -15.19 44.77 27.78
C ALA A 240 -14.62 44.51 29.19
N TYR A 241 -13.97 45.51 29.79
CA TYR A 241 -13.57 45.45 31.19
C TYR A 241 -14.75 45.42 32.16
N ALA A 242 -15.81 46.19 31.88
CA ALA A 242 -17.01 46.21 32.70
C ALA A 242 -17.80 44.90 32.59
N GLU A 243 -17.95 44.37 31.37
CA GLU A 243 -18.74 43.17 31.10
C GLU A 243 -17.98 41.89 31.47
N SER A 244 -16.76 41.73 30.95
CA SER A 244 -16.09 40.43 30.93
C SER A 244 -14.73 40.45 31.64
N ARG A 245 -14.37 41.57 32.28
CA ARG A 245 -13.02 41.80 32.84
C ARG A 245 -11.93 41.58 31.79
N LEU A 246 -12.20 41.94 30.53
CA LEU A 246 -11.32 41.70 29.38
C LEU A 246 -10.93 40.22 29.22
N ASP A 247 -11.84 39.31 29.57
CA ASP A 247 -11.71 37.88 29.33
C ASP A 247 -12.70 37.43 28.24
N PRO A 248 -12.25 36.90 27.09
CA PRO A 248 -13.14 36.45 26.02
C PRO A 248 -13.88 35.16 26.38
N SER A 249 -13.48 34.46 27.45
CA SER A 249 -14.11 33.24 27.96
C SER A 249 -15.05 33.45 29.15
N ALA A 250 -15.20 34.69 29.64
CA ALA A 250 -16.01 34.96 30.84
C ALA A 250 -17.47 34.52 30.66
N LEU A 251 -18.01 33.93 31.73
CA LEU A 251 -19.37 33.43 31.90
C LEU A 251 -20.15 34.34 32.87
N GLU A 252 -21.42 34.62 32.58
CA GLU A 252 -22.31 35.28 33.54
C GLU A 252 -23.12 34.26 34.38
N PRO A 253 -23.24 34.43 35.71
CA PRO A 253 -24.12 33.62 36.56
C PRO A 253 -25.61 33.93 36.32
N MET A 254 -26.45 32.88 36.23
CA MET A 254 -27.89 32.96 35.95
C MET A 254 -28.68 33.76 37.00
N GLU A 255 -29.49 34.73 36.53
CA GLU A 255 -30.82 34.94 37.12
C GLU A 255 -31.86 34.18 36.27
N SER A 256 -32.85 33.61 36.96
CA SER A 256 -33.76 32.59 36.42
C SER A 256 -34.46 33.03 35.14
N GLY A 257 -34.15 32.40 34.00
CA GLY A 257 -34.99 32.57 32.79
C GLY A 257 -34.37 32.45 31.40
N GLY A 258 -33.12 32.02 31.22
CA GLY A 258 -32.62 31.45 29.96
C GLY A 258 -32.18 32.42 28.84
N ALA A 259 -30.86 32.62 28.71
CA ALA A 259 -30.01 32.56 27.50
C ALA A 259 -28.56 32.85 27.94
N GLN A 260 -27.57 32.05 27.52
CA GLN A 260 -26.16 32.14 27.96
C GLN A 260 -25.31 32.97 26.98
N GLY A 261 -24.64 34.03 27.44
CA GLY A 261 -23.65 34.78 26.64
C GLY A 261 -22.23 34.65 27.14
N HIS A 262 -21.28 34.43 26.23
CA HIS A 262 -19.85 34.44 26.51
C HIS A 262 -19.19 35.68 25.89
N GLY A 263 -18.18 36.23 26.55
CA GLY A 263 -17.18 37.10 25.90
C GLY A 263 -17.27 38.60 26.17
N TYR A 264 -16.57 39.39 25.35
CA TYR A 264 -16.25 40.80 25.61
C TYR A 264 -17.43 41.77 25.63
N LEU A 265 -18.56 41.43 25.01
CA LEU A 265 -19.67 42.35 24.73
C LEU A 265 -21.01 41.75 25.18
N GLN A 266 -21.06 41.26 26.43
CA GLN A 266 -22.28 40.71 27.03
C GLN A 266 -23.42 41.77 27.02
N TRP A 267 -24.68 41.30 26.87
CA TRP A 267 -25.92 42.02 26.44
C TRP A 267 -26.28 42.01 24.93
N SER A 268 -25.98 40.93 24.21
CA SER A 268 -26.55 40.65 22.89
C SER A 268 -27.47 39.43 22.89
N TYR A 269 -28.66 39.52 23.50
CA TYR A 269 -29.69 38.47 23.32
C TYR A 269 -31.09 39.00 23.05
N GLN A 270 -31.58 38.69 21.85
CA GLN A 270 -32.87 38.02 21.72
C GLN A 270 -32.89 37.15 20.46
N TYR A 271 -32.97 35.84 20.67
CA TYR A 271 -33.75 34.92 19.86
C TYR A 271 -33.39 34.80 18.37
N ASN A 272 -32.12 34.52 18.05
CA ASN A 272 -31.76 33.81 16.83
C ASN A 272 -30.22 33.64 16.78
N TRP A 273 -29.71 32.40 16.84
CA TRP A 273 -28.74 31.82 15.87
C TRP A 273 -27.98 30.61 16.42
N GLY A 274 -27.74 29.66 15.51
CA GLY A 274 -26.88 28.50 15.68
C GLY A 274 -25.49 28.66 15.05
N ASP A 275 -24.83 29.81 15.22
CA ASP A 275 -23.51 30.06 14.60
C ASP A 275 -22.48 30.78 15.51
N VAL A 276 -22.75 30.94 16.81
CA VAL A 276 -21.73 31.33 17.79
C VAL A 276 -21.39 30.10 18.64
N PRO A 277 -20.12 29.64 18.70
CA PRO A 277 -19.77 28.47 19.48
C PRO A 277 -20.16 28.67 20.95
N ASN A 278 -20.87 27.69 21.53
CA ASN A 278 -21.18 27.64 22.98
C ASN A 278 -19.93 27.51 23.87
N HIS A 279 -18.73 27.65 23.31
CA HIS A 279 -17.45 27.57 23.97
C HIS A 279 -16.53 28.66 23.41
N MET A 280 -16.36 29.75 24.15
CA MET A 280 -15.32 30.76 23.88
C MET A 280 -14.12 30.49 24.80
N SER A 281 -12.92 30.52 24.24
CA SER A 281 -11.68 30.32 24.99
C SER A 281 -10.84 31.61 25.05
N ARG A 282 -9.78 31.59 25.88
CA ARG A 282 -8.75 32.64 25.98
C ARG A 282 -7.79 32.62 24.76
N SER A 283 -8.35 32.57 23.56
CA SER A 283 -7.61 32.51 22.30
C SER A 283 -7.74 33.80 21.50
N TYR A 284 -6.73 34.11 20.70
CA TYR A 284 -6.76 35.26 19.78
C TYR A 284 -7.86 35.10 18.72
N ALA A 285 -8.14 33.88 18.25
CA ALA A 285 -9.16 33.61 17.24
C ALA A 285 -10.57 33.89 17.75
N ASP A 286 -10.92 33.43 18.96
CA ASP A 286 -12.24 33.66 19.55
C ASP A 286 -12.45 35.15 19.89
N ALA A 287 -11.40 35.77 20.45
CA ALA A 287 -11.38 37.19 20.76
C ALA A 287 -11.53 38.06 19.49
N LYS A 288 -10.88 37.67 18.38
CA LYS A 288 -11.02 38.31 17.07
C LYS A 288 -12.41 38.11 16.48
N TYR A 289 -12.95 36.89 16.52
CA TYR A 289 -14.29 36.58 16.04
C TYR A 289 -15.36 37.44 16.71
N GLN A 290 -15.28 37.60 18.04
CA GLN A 290 -16.23 38.43 18.80
C GLN A 290 -16.19 39.92 18.37
N LEU A 291 -15.01 40.46 18.09
CA LEU A 291 -14.84 41.84 17.64
C LEU A 291 -15.22 42.04 16.16
N GLU A 292 -14.94 41.06 15.29
CA GLU A 292 -15.41 41.06 13.90
C GLU A 292 -16.93 41.00 13.83
N TRP A 293 -17.55 40.17 14.65
CA TRP A 293 -19.01 40.10 14.77
C TRP A 293 -19.59 41.43 15.24
N ALA A 294 -19.03 42.02 16.29
CA ALA A 294 -19.48 43.32 16.78
C ALA A 294 -19.39 44.39 15.70
N LYS A 295 -18.29 44.44 14.95
CA LYS A 295 -18.09 45.38 13.84
C LYS A 295 -19.02 45.13 12.65
N ALA A 296 -19.48 43.89 12.44
CA ALA A 296 -20.42 43.54 11.37
C ALA A 296 -21.89 43.79 11.73
N ASN A 297 -22.26 43.77 13.03
CA ASN A 297 -23.65 43.83 13.47
C ASN A 297 -24.17 45.27 13.65
N GLN A 298 -24.20 46.05 12.58
CA GLN A 298 -24.69 47.45 12.60
C GLN A 298 -26.13 47.60 13.12
N SER A 299 -26.98 46.59 12.96
CA SER A 299 -28.38 46.60 13.41
C SER A 299 -28.57 46.80 14.91
N GLN A 300 -27.57 46.47 15.71
CA GLN A 300 -27.64 46.64 17.16
C GLN A 300 -27.44 48.10 17.59
N TRP A 301 -26.89 48.98 16.74
CA TRP A 301 -26.66 50.39 17.06
C TRP A 301 -27.90 51.25 16.81
N ILE A 302 -28.37 51.95 17.84
CA ILE A 302 -29.46 52.93 17.75
C ILE A 302 -28.91 54.33 18.04
N ASP A 303 -29.14 55.29 17.14
CA ASP A 303 -28.74 56.68 17.38
C ASP A 303 -29.62 57.31 18.47
N VAL A 304 -29.04 57.46 19.66
CA VAL A 304 -29.66 58.11 20.83
C VAL A 304 -29.03 59.48 21.11
N GLY A 305 -28.45 60.12 20.09
CA GLY A 305 -27.81 61.44 20.19
C GLY A 305 -26.30 61.41 20.43
N TYR A 306 -25.67 60.23 20.33
CA TYR A 306 -24.22 60.02 20.47
C TYR A 306 -23.51 59.74 19.14
N GLY A 307 -24.23 59.86 18.03
CA GLY A 307 -23.68 59.74 16.68
C GLY A 307 -23.99 58.40 16.00
N SER A 308 -23.63 58.32 14.72
CA SER A 308 -23.88 57.15 13.88
C SER A 308 -22.85 56.03 14.09
N TRP A 309 -23.22 54.80 13.73
CA TRP A 309 -22.33 53.63 13.66
C TRP A 309 -20.99 53.95 12.98
N ALA A 310 -21.05 54.62 11.82
CA ALA A 310 -19.86 54.99 11.06
C ALA A 310 -18.98 56.02 11.80
N ASN A 311 -19.57 56.92 12.60
CA ASN A 311 -18.81 57.90 13.38
C ASN A 311 -18.10 57.26 14.56
N PHE A 312 -18.73 56.28 15.23
CA PHE A 312 -18.10 55.53 16.32
C PHE A 312 -16.80 54.86 15.84
N TRP A 313 -16.85 54.11 14.74
CA TRP A 313 -15.68 53.38 14.23
C TRP A 313 -14.55 54.27 13.70
N LYS A 314 -14.87 55.50 13.23
CA LYS A 314 -13.84 56.50 12.88
C LYS A 314 -13.02 56.94 14.10
N GLY A 315 -13.58 56.84 15.30
CA GLY A 315 -12.92 57.16 16.57
C GLY A 315 -12.38 58.59 16.67
N SER A 316 -13.07 59.55 16.04
CA SER A 316 -12.63 60.95 16.02
C SER A 316 -12.85 61.68 17.35
N ASP A 317 -13.76 61.18 18.19
CA ASP A 317 -14.04 61.70 19.53
C ASP A 317 -13.13 61.06 20.60
N SER A 318 -13.18 61.58 21.83
CA SER A 318 -12.38 61.05 22.95
C SER A 318 -12.83 59.63 23.33
N PRO A 319 -11.93 58.76 23.84
CA PRO A 319 -12.29 57.43 24.31
C PRO A 319 -13.42 57.42 25.35
N GLU A 320 -13.48 58.44 26.22
CA GLU A 320 -14.56 58.62 27.19
C GLU A 320 -15.91 58.85 26.52
N PHE A 321 -15.97 59.77 25.54
CA PHE A 321 -17.19 60.04 24.79
C PHE A 321 -17.64 58.80 24.01
N LEU A 322 -16.71 58.11 23.36
CA LEU A 322 -16.98 56.90 22.60
C LEU A 322 -17.42 55.73 23.50
N THR A 323 -16.89 55.63 24.73
CA THR A 323 -17.36 54.62 25.70
C THR A 323 -18.83 54.86 26.03
N ASN A 324 -19.20 56.10 26.33
CA ASN A 324 -20.60 56.45 26.59
C ASN A 324 -21.48 56.27 25.36
N ALA A 325 -20.96 56.59 24.16
CA ALA A 325 -21.67 56.38 22.90
C ALA A 325 -21.97 54.89 22.67
N TRP A 326 -20.99 54.01 22.90
CA TRP A 326 -21.16 52.56 22.79
C TRP A 326 -22.21 52.05 23.79
N VAL A 327 -22.06 52.39 25.08
CA VAL A 327 -23.00 51.92 26.11
C VAL A 327 -24.42 52.45 25.86
N ALA A 328 -24.58 53.71 25.49
CA ALA A 328 -25.90 54.31 25.25
C ALA A 328 -26.58 53.78 23.97
N SER A 329 -25.80 53.55 22.91
CA SER A 329 -26.35 53.24 21.57
C SER A 329 -26.40 51.75 21.27
N TRP A 330 -25.54 50.95 21.88
CA TRP A 330 -25.42 49.49 21.67
C TRP A 330 -26.07 48.68 22.81
N GLU A 331 -25.65 48.91 24.06
CA GLU A 331 -26.07 48.11 25.23
C GLU A 331 -27.36 48.62 25.88
N ARG A 332 -27.59 49.93 25.87
CA ARG A 332 -28.80 50.60 26.38
C ARG A 332 -29.16 50.20 27.84
N PRO A 333 -28.22 50.26 28.81
CA PRO A 333 -28.55 49.98 30.21
C PRO A 333 -29.41 51.09 30.81
N ALA A 334 -30.16 50.77 31.88
CA ALA A 334 -31.00 51.74 32.60
C ALA A 334 -30.21 52.91 33.23
N GLN A 335 -28.91 52.70 33.49
CA GLN A 335 -27.95 53.70 33.94
C GLN A 335 -26.63 53.46 33.19
N ILE A 336 -26.13 54.45 32.44
CA ILE A 336 -24.92 54.31 31.61
C ILE A 336 -23.66 54.08 32.47
N GLY A 337 -23.63 54.63 33.69
CA GLY A 337 -22.46 54.58 34.58
C GLY A 337 -21.25 55.34 33.99
N ASN A 338 -20.10 55.29 34.68
CA ASN A 338 -18.83 55.83 34.16
C ASN A 338 -17.81 54.70 33.93
N ARG A 339 -18.01 53.95 32.83
CA ARG A 339 -17.16 52.80 32.50
C ARG A 339 -15.74 53.20 32.14
N TRP A 340 -15.55 54.37 31.53
CA TRP A 340 -14.23 54.90 31.18
C TRP A 340 -13.37 55.18 32.42
N ALA A 341 -13.90 55.95 33.39
CA ALA A 341 -13.16 56.25 34.62
C ALA A 341 -12.82 54.97 35.40
N THR A 342 -13.74 54.00 35.44
CA THR A 342 -13.54 52.71 36.10
C THR A 342 -12.41 51.91 35.42
N PHE A 343 -12.39 51.87 34.09
CA PHE A 343 -11.31 51.23 33.33
C PHE A 343 -9.95 51.90 33.54
N THR A 344 -9.86 53.23 33.47
CA THR A 344 -8.59 53.95 33.65
C THR A 344 -8.05 53.91 35.09
N SER A 345 -8.90 53.56 36.07
CA SER A 345 -8.46 53.34 37.46
C SER A 345 -7.69 52.04 37.68
N VAL A 346 -7.80 51.08 36.75
CA VAL A 346 -7.17 49.75 36.85
C VAL A 346 -6.20 49.43 35.71
N VAL A 347 -6.31 50.15 34.59
CA VAL A 347 -5.44 50.00 33.42
C VAL A 347 -4.81 51.34 33.08
N ASN A 348 -3.47 51.35 33.01
CA ASN A 348 -2.72 52.49 32.51
C ASN A 348 -2.81 52.52 30.98
N VAL A 349 -3.73 53.33 30.45
CA VAL A 349 -4.01 53.42 29.00
C VAL A 349 -2.85 54.04 28.21
N ASP A 350 -2.02 54.87 28.83
CA ASP A 350 -0.85 55.48 28.18
C ASP A 350 0.28 54.47 27.97
N ALA A 351 0.29 53.39 28.76
CA ALA A 351 1.22 52.27 28.60
C ALA A 351 0.78 51.26 27.53
N LEU A 352 -0.40 51.43 26.92
CA LEU A 352 -0.91 50.53 25.89
C LEU A 352 -0.36 50.89 24.50
N THR A 353 0.14 49.89 23.77
CA THR A 353 0.63 50.05 22.39
C THR A 353 -0.49 49.85 21.37
N TYR A 354 -0.55 50.70 20.32
CA TYR A 354 -1.64 50.67 19.32
C TYR A 354 -1.26 50.84 17.83
N ASP A 355 -0.13 51.45 17.48
CA ASP A 355 0.14 51.93 16.10
C ASP A 355 1.48 51.46 15.48
N LYS A 356 1.98 50.25 15.77
CA LYS A 356 3.17 49.72 15.06
C LYS A 356 2.78 48.96 13.80
N SER A 357 2.45 49.72 12.75
CA SER A 357 2.28 49.23 11.39
C SER A 357 3.62 48.82 10.75
N SER A 358 3.82 47.52 10.51
CA SER A 358 4.60 47.03 9.37
C SER A 358 3.75 46.02 8.59
N ILE A 359 2.86 46.54 7.74
CA ILE A 359 2.08 45.71 6.81
C ILE A 359 3.02 45.24 5.68
N SER A 360 3.51 44.01 5.81
CA SER A 360 3.96 43.19 4.68
C SER A 360 2.73 42.52 4.06
N LYS A 361 2.32 42.97 2.88
CA LYS A 361 1.28 42.33 2.08
C LYS A 361 1.63 40.86 1.79
N THR A 362 0.68 40.00 2.15
CA THR A 362 0.58 38.56 1.84
C THR A 362 1.80 37.72 2.22
N LYS A 363 2.03 37.63 3.54
CA LYS A 363 2.57 36.41 4.15
C LYS A 363 1.39 35.54 4.54
N SER A 364 1.30 34.36 3.95
CA SER A 364 0.62 33.21 4.54
C SER A 364 0.99 33.11 6.02
N VAL A 365 0.04 32.64 6.83
CA VAL A 365 0.19 32.34 8.25
C VAL A 365 1.60 31.78 8.51
N LYS A 366 2.44 32.61 9.13
CA LYS A 366 3.82 32.26 9.51
C LYS A 366 3.73 31.41 10.76
N ALA A 367 3.33 30.16 10.56
CA ALA A 367 3.47 29.15 11.55
C ALA A 367 4.86 28.52 11.42
N PHE A 368 5.54 28.37 12.55
CA PHE A 368 6.79 27.64 12.70
C PHE A 368 7.92 28.03 11.70
N SER A 369 8.68 29.07 12.09
CA SER A 369 10.04 29.46 11.66
C SER A 369 10.16 30.72 10.78
N GLU A 370 10.91 31.72 11.27
CA GLU A 370 11.44 32.80 10.42
C GLU A 370 12.83 32.49 9.86
N SER A 371 13.36 31.29 10.06
CA SER A 371 14.72 30.96 9.62
C SER A 371 14.96 29.46 9.43
N ALA A 372 13.93 28.62 9.54
CA ALA A 372 14.03 27.24 9.12
C ALA A 372 13.55 27.08 7.67
N THR A 373 14.16 26.16 6.92
CA THR A 373 13.80 25.84 5.54
C THR A 373 13.70 24.34 5.41
N GLU A 374 12.55 23.87 4.94
CA GLU A 374 12.33 22.48 4.58
C GLU A 374 12.75 22.23 3.13
N ILE A 375 13.62 21.25 2.95
CA ILE A 375 14.04 20.77 1.64
C ILE A 375 13.88 19.26 1.57
N MET A 376 13.62 18.76 0.37
CA MET A 376 13.72 17.37 0.00
C MET A 376 14.96 17.18 -0.86
N GLU A 377 15.87 16.31 -0.43
CA GLU A 377 17.02 15.88 -1.22
C GLU A 377 16.75 14.49 -1.80
N ILE A 378 17.04 14.31 -3.09
CA ILE A 378 16.88 13.05 -3.81
C ILE A 378 18.27 12.51 -4.12
N PHE A 379 18.52 11.23 -3.82
CA PHE A 379 19.80 10.56 -4.02
C PHE A 379 19.65 9.31 -4.88
N ASP A 380 20.61 9.06 -5.76
CA ASP A 380 20.72 7.78 -6.46
C ASP A 380 21.11 6.69 -5.45
N ALA A 381 20.25 5.69 -5.27
CA ALA A 381 20.46 4.65 -4.27
C ALA A 381 21.56 3.65 -4.67
N THR A 382 22.02 3.68 -5.93
CA THR A 382 23.09 2.78 -6.41
C THR A 382 24.49 3.28 -6.06
N ASN A 383 24.64 4.58 -5.81
CA ASN A 383 25.94 5.22 -5.63
C ASN A 383 25.95 6.39 -4.62
N ASP A 384 24.82 6.63 -3.93
CA ASP A 384 24.61 7.68 -2.93
C ASP A 384 24.89 9.11 -3.42
N LYS A 385 24.89 9.35 -4.73
CA LYS A 385 25.05 10.70 -5.27
C LYS A 385 23.74 11.45 -5.24
N LYS A 386 23.80 12.68 -4.70
CA LYS A 386 22.67 13.60 -4.72
C LYS A 386 22.30 13.99 -6.15
N LEU A 387 21.05 13.76 -6.52
CA LEU A 387 20.47 14.03 -7.83
C LEU A 387 19.79 15.41 -7.89
N LYS A 388 18.99 15.75 -6.86
CA LYS A 388 18.18 16.97 -6.85
C LYS A 388 17.90 17.46 -5.43
N THR A 389 17.76 18.76 -5.27
CA THR A 389 17.26 19.40 -4.03
C THR A 389 16.03 20.22 -4.39
N VAL A 390 14.97 20.09 -3.61
CA VAL A 390 13.66 20.73 -3.83
C VAL A 390 13.25 21.42 -2.54
N THR A 391 12.87 22.70 -2.60
CA THR A 391 12.27 23.39 -1.46
C THR A 391 10.85 22.89 -1.24
N VAL A 392 10.48 22.63 0.01
CA VAL A 392 9.18 22.09 0.38
C VAL A 392 8.39 23.16 1.13
N ASP A 393 7.20 23.49 0.61
CA ASP A 393 6.26 24.35 1.31
C ASP A 393 5.45 23.50 2.30
N LEU A 394 5.60 23.78 3.59
CA LEU A 394 4.90 23.07 4.66
C LEU A 394 3.39 23.36 4.63
N LYS A 395 2.58 22.31 4.82
CA LYS A 395 1.12 22.37 4.93
C LYS A 395 0.66 22.07 6.37
N SER A 396 -0.51 22.60 6.73
CA SER A 396 -1.16 22.29 8.02
C SER A 396 -1.73 20.86 8.04
N ARG A 397 -1.46 20.12 9.12
CA ARG A 397 -1.88 18.75 9.45
C ARG A 397 -2.51 18.73 10.83
N LYS A 398 -3.81 19.05 10.88
CA LYS A 398 -4.61 19.11 12.12
C LYS A 398 -4.82 17.76 12.78
N ASP A 399 -4.83 16.70 11.98
CA ASP A 399 -4.85 15.31 12.41
C ASP A 399 -3.59 14.96 13.21
N ILE A 400 -2.40 15.29 12.69
CA ILE A 400 -1.14 15.08 13.42
C ILE A 400 -1.11 15.96 14.69
N ALA A 401 -1.56 17.21 14.62
CA ALA A 401 -1.63 18.08 15.80
C ALA A 401 -2.62 17.56 16.87
N LYS A 402 -3.73 16.94 16.46
CA LYS A 402 -4.72 16.35 17.37
C LYS A 402 -4.13 15.17 18.15
N ASP A 403 -3.32 14.35 17.48
CA ASP A 403 -2.66 13.19 18.11
C ASP A 403 -1.42 13.59 18.92
N ASN A 404 -0.94 14.85 18.76
CA ASN A 404 0.25 15.40 19.40
C ASN A 404 -0.02 16.80 20.00
N PRO A 405 -1.01 16.95 20.91
CA PRO A 405 -1.52 18.26 21.35
C PRO A 405 -0.48 19.12 22.07
N ASN A 406 0.56 18.50 22.64
CA ASN A 406 1.59 19.18 23.42
C ASN A 406 2.87 19.52 22.62
N VAL A 407 2.88 19.22 21.30
CA VAL A 407 4.00 19.54 20.41
C VAL A 407 3.69 20.80 19.61
N GLU A 408 4.02 21.97 20.18
CA GLU A 408 3.82 23.24 19.49
C GLU A 408 4.59 23.27 18.16
N GLY A 409 3.88 23.65 17.09
CA GLY A 409 4.41 23.73 15.73
C GLY A 409 4.18 22.52 14.86
N ILE A 410 3.83 21.36 15.44
CA ILE A 410 3.68 20.11 14.69
C ILE A 410 2.55 20.15 13.66
N GLU A 411 1.56 21.03 13.84
CA GLU A 411 0.52 21.28 12.83
C GLU A 411 1.17 21.63 11.47
N TRP A 412 2.30 22.32 11.45
CA TRP A 412 2.97 22.74 10.23
C TRP A 412 4.15 21.84 9.89
N SER A 413 3.92 20.54 9.97
CA SER A 413 4.86 19.50 9.57
C SER A 413 4.51 18.85 8.24
N GLY A 414 3.34 19.16 7.66
CA GLY A 414 2.81 18.50 6.49
C GLY A 414 3.64 18.73 5.23
N ILE A 415 3.91 17.66 4.51
CA ILE A 415 4.58 17.64 3.23
C ILE A 415 3.58 17.12 2.21
N ASP A 416 3.37 17.89 1.14
CA ASP A 416 2.55 17.46 0.00
C ASP A 416 3.02 18.23 -1.23
N LEU A 417 3.85 17.55 -2.02
CA LEU A 417 4.53 18.10 -3.17
C LEU A 417 4.43 17.15 -4.36
N CYS A 418 4.32 17.72 -5.55
CA CYS A 418 4.47 17.02 -6.81
C CYS A 418 5.50 17.77 -7.66
N LEU A 419 6.53 17.07 -8.15
CA LEU A 419 7.53 17.66 -9.04
C LEU A 419 7.79 16.82 -10.27
N ASN A 420 8.20 17.46 -11.35
CA ASN A 420 8.75 16.75 -12.50
C ASN A 420 10.15 16.24 -12.12
N PHE A 421 10.31 14.92 -12.11
CA PHE A 421 11.54 14.22 -11.78
C PHE A 421 11.52 12.86 -12.43
N GLU A 422 12.52 12.56 -13.27
CA GLU A 422 12.72 11.25 -13.88
C GLU A 422 14.13 10.74 -13.61
N ASN A 423 14.21 9.47 -13.24
CA ASN A 423 15.47 8.79 -12.99
C ASN A 423 15.39 7.36 -13.52
N ILE A 424 16.52 6.78 -13.93
CA ILE A 424 16.57 5.40 -14.43
C ILE A 424 16.93 4.42 -13.30
N ASN A 425 17.67 4.89 -12.31
CA ASN A 425 18.11 4.11 -11.16
C ASN A 425 17.13 4.26 -9.97
N PRO A 426 17.07 3.25 -9.07
CA PRO A 426 16.46 3.42 -7.76
C PRO A 426 17.03 4.65 -7.06
N PHE A 427 16.20 5.36 -6.33
CA PHE A 427 16.56 6.57 -5.60
C PHE A 427 15.93 6.56 -4.22
N TYR A 428 16.50 7.29 -3.27
CA TYR A 428 15.82 7.56 -2.01
C TYR A 428 15.71 9.06 -1.82
N ILE A 429 14.77 9.46 -0.97
CA ILE A 429 14.61 10.86 -0.59
C ILE A 429 14.94 11.05 0.88
N GLN A 430 15.40 12.24 1.22
CA GLN A 430 15.59 12.68 2.59
C GLN A 430 14.88 14.01 2.74
N PHE A 431 14.08 14.14 3.80
CA PHE A 431 13.59 15.45 4.21
C PHE A 431 14.60 16.07 5.16
N VAL A 432 14.95 17.32 4.89
CA VAL A 432 15.93 18.06 5.66
C VAL A 432 15.27 19.36 6.09
N ARG A 433 15.18 19.55 7.40
CA ARG A 433 14.87 20.85 8.00
C ARG A 433 16.19 21.52 8.34
N ILE A 434 16.50 22.60 7.63
CA ILE A 434 17.57 23.52 8.03
C ILE A 434 16.94 24.43 9.08
N ARG A 435 17.46 24.48 10.30
CA ARG A 435 16.93 25.33 11.37
C ARG A 435 17.44 26.76 11.30
N ALA A 436 16.87 27.60 12.15
CA ALA A 436 17.26 28.97 12.40
C ALA A 436 18.75 29.21 12.65
N ASP A 437 19.38 28.27 13.34
CA ASP A 437 20.79 28.25 13.73
C ASP A 437 21.71 27.69 12.64
N GLY A 438 21.16 27.32 11.48
CA GLY A 438 21.87 26.69 10.37
C GLY A 438 22.08 25.18 10.54
N VAL A 439 21.62 24.57 11.63
CA VAL A 439 21.75 23.13 11.86
C VAL A 439 20.82 22.36 10.93
N ARG A 440 21.37 21.35 10.25
CA ARG A 440 20.61 20.46 9.37
C ARG A 440 20.06 19.28 10.17
N LYS A 441 18.74 19.12 10.20
CA LYS A 441 18.05 17.96 10.76
C LYS A 441 17.49 17.11 9.63
N VAL A 442 18.02 15.90 9.49
CA VAL A 442 17.72 15.00 8.38
C VAL A 442 16.78 13.91 8.89
N LEU A 443 15.56 13.87 8.36
CA LEU A 443 14.71 12.71 8.48
C LEU A 443 15.22 11.65 7.49
N ASN A 444 15.89 10.64 8.05
CA ASN A 444 16.30 9.48 7.28
C ASN A 444 15.06 8.64 6.99
N VAL A 445 14.40 8.95 5.88
CA VAL A 445 13.31 8.11 5.39
C VAL A 445 13.94 6.92 4.68
N THR A 446 13.89 5.74 5.29
CA THR A 446 14.39 4.49 4.69
C THR A 446 13.40 3.93 3.67
N VAL A 447 12.92 4.78 2.75
CA VAL A 447 12.06 4.39 1.65
C VAL A 447 12.88 4.46 0.37
N LEU A 448 13.12 3.29 -0.22
CA LEU A 448 13.73 3.17 -1.53
C LEU A 448 12.63 3.35 -2.58
N PHE A 449 12.70 4.46 -3.31
CA PHE A 449 11.86 4.71 -4.46
C PHE A 449 12.49 4.04 -5.66
N PHE A 450 11.64 3.36 -6.41
CA PHE A 450 12.05 2.88 -7.70
C PHE A 450 11.48 3.78 -8.77
N PRO A 451 12.20 3.99 -9.88
CA PRO A 451 11.66 4.74 -10.99
C PRO A 451 10.53 3.94 -11.62
N HIS A 452 9.43 4.65 -11.88
CA HIS A 452 8.15 4.09 -12.26
C HIS A 452 7.53 4.97 -13.36
N SER A 453 8.19 5.24 -14.48
CA SER A 453 7.48 5.95 -15.56
C SER A 453 6.48 5.01 -16.23
N SER A 454 5.41 5.58 -16.80
CA SER A 454 4.64 4.89 -17.82
C SER A 454 5.57 4.36 -18.93
N SER A 455 5.08 3.38 -19.71
CA SER A 455 5.69 2.91 -20.96
C SER A 455 6.50 4.02 -21.67
N ARG A 456 7.72 3.70 -22.12
CA ARG A 456 8.52 4.63 -22.93
C ARG A 456 7.71 5.10 -24.14
N THR A 457 8.03 6.29 -24.64
CA THR A 457 7.25 6.93 -25.72
C THR A 457 7.62 6.42 -27.11
N ASP A 458 8.81 5.85 -27.29
CA ASP A 458 9.28 5.29 -28.55
C ASP A 458 9.22 3.75 -28.55
N ILE A 459 8.86 3.15 -29.68
CA ILE A 459 8.79 1.67 -29.78
C ILE A 459 10.18 1.00 -29.65
N GLY A 460 11.27 1.78 -29.75
CA GLY A 460 12.65 1.31 -29.75
C GLY A 460 13.19 1.00 -31.13
N HIS A 461 14.39 0.42 -31.18
CA HIS A 461 15.08 0.07 -32.43
C HIS A 461 14.46 -1.18 -33.07
N ASP A 462 14.10 -1.09 -34.34
CA ASP A 462 13.62 -2.24 -35.12
C ASP A 462 14.80 -3.08 -35.61
N TYR A 463 15.01 -4.24 -35.01
CA TYR A 463 16.14 -5.10 -35.33
C TYR A 463 15.97 -5.88 -36.64
N CYS A 464 14.83 -5.81 -37.34
CA CYS A 464 14.58 -6.56 -38.59
C CYS A 464 15.64 -6.33 -39.68
N THR A 465 16.29 -5.17 -39.67
CA THR A 465 17.32 -4.78 -40.65
C THR A 465 18.75 -5.04 -40.20
N ASP A 466 18.96 -5.50 -38.97
CA ASP A 466 20.28 -5.70 -38.38
C ASP A 466 20.84 -7.09 -38.74
N TYR A 467 21.72 -7.14 -39.74
CA TYR A 467 22.33 -8.39 -40.20
C TYR A 467 23.73 -8.60 -39.62
N LYS A 468 23.81 -8.83 -38.30
CA LYS A 468 25.05 -9.15 -37.59
C LYS A 468 24.82 -10.25 -36.56
N PHE A 469 25.88 -10.99 -36.24
CA PHE A 469 25.93 -11.83 -35.05
C PHE A 469 26.84 -11.17 -34.00
N LEU A 470 26.29 -10.95 -32.81
CA LEU A 470 27.05 -10.39 -31.68
C LEU A 470 26.32 -10.73 -30.39
N ILE A 471 27.05 -11.16 -29.37
CA ILE A 471 26.55 -11.24 -28.01
C ILE A 471 27.21 -10.13 -27.21
N VAL A 472 26.39 -9.32 -26.54
CA VAL A 472 26.84 -8.20 -25.71
C VAL A 472 26.41 -8.47 -24.28
N THR A 473 27.39 -8.65 -23.40
CA THR A 473 27.15 -8.68 -21.95
C THR A 473 27.45 -7.30 -21.37
N THR A 474 26.64 -6.84 -20.42
CA THR A 474 26.85 -5.54 -19.77
C THR A 474 26.95 -5.74 -18.28
N ASP A 475 28.09 -5.37 -17.70
CA ASP A 475 28.31 -5.50 -16.26
C ASP A 475 27.52 -4.44 -15.46
N LYS A 476 27.51 -4.60 -14.13
CA LYS A 476 26.85 -3.68 -13.19
C LYS A 476 27.35 -2.23 -13.25
N ASN A 477 28.52 -1.98 -13.83
CA ASN A 477 29.09 -0.65 -14.00
C ASN A 477 28.79 -0.06 -15.39
N GLY A 478 27.96 -0.75 -16.20
CA GLY A 478 27.62 -0.36 -17.56
C GLY A 478 28.70 -0.66 -18.60
N LYS A 479 29.73 -1.43 -18.26
CA LYS A 479 30.79 -1.79 -19.20
C LYS A 479 30.35 -3.00 -20.03
N SER A 480 30.30 -2.81 -21.35
CA SER A 480 29.97 -3.87 -22.28
C SER A 480 31.19 -4.74 -22.63
N GLN A 481 30.97 -6.04 -22.71
CA GLN A 481 31.90 -7.02 -23.25
C GLN A 481 31.24 -7.75 -24.43
N PHE A 482 32.07 -8.29 -25.31
CA PHE A 482 31.62 -8.86 -26.58
C PHE A 482 32.04 -10.32 -26.70
N VAL A 483 31.07 -11.15 -27.07
CA VAL A 483 31.27 -12.54 -27.45
C VAL A 483 30.82 -12.70 -28.90
N ARG A 484 31.71 -13.25 -29.73
CA ARG A 484 31.52 -13.40 -31.17
C ARG A 484 31.55 -14.86 -31.63
N LYS A 485 31.79 -15.79 -30.70
CA LYS A 485 31.90 -17.21 -30.97
C LYS A 485 31.03 -17.98 -29.99
N VAL A 486 30.18 -18.83 -30.53
CA VAL A 486 29.41 -19.85 -29.81
C VAL A 486 29.79 -21.22 -30.36
N ILE A 487 29.56 -22.28 -29.59
CA ILE A 487 29.84 -23.68 -29.93
C ILE A 487 28.49 -24.40 -29.99
N GLY A 488 28.24 -25.18 -31.04
CA GLY A 488 26.98 -25.90 -31.20
C GLY A 488 25.80 -25.00 -31.59
N GLY A 489 26.06 -23.72 -31.89
CA GLY A 489 25.06 -22.72 -32.20
C GLY A 489 24.33 -22.15 -30.97
N LEU A 490 23.07 -21.76 -31.14
CA LEU A 490 22.22 -21.24 -30.06
C LEU A 490 20.75 -21.59 -30.27
N ASN A 491 19.98 -21.65 -29.19
CA ASN A 491 18.56 -21.96 -29.23
C ASN A 491 17.79 -20.96 -28.38
N TRP A 492 16.56 -20.65 -28.78
CA TRP A 492 15.63 -19.96 -27.89
C TRP A 492 14.19 -20.40 -28.12
N THR A 493 13.34 -20.12 -27.14
CA THR A 493 11.92 -20.49 -27.15
C THR A 493 11.05 -19.30 -26.79
N LEU A 494 9.96 -19.10 -27.53
CA LEU A 494 8.92 -18.11 -27.27
C LEU A 494 7.60 -18.83 -26.98
N GLY A 495 6.88 -18.40 -25.94
CA GLY A 495 5.58 -18.92 -25.54
C GLY A 495 4.64 -17.79 -25.10
N ALA A 496 3.34 -18.09 -25.04
CA ALA A 496 2.33 -17.16 -24.56
C ALA A 496 2.25 -17.19 -23.04
N ASN A 497 2.20 -16.02 -22.38
CA ASN A 497 2.25 -15.93 -20.91
C ASN A 497 3.45 -16.66 -20.27
N GLU A 498 4.54 -16.82 -21.01
CA GLU A 498 5.74 -17.54 -20.58
C GLU A 498 6.96 -16.64 -20.72
N ILE A 499 7.94 -16.79 -19.83
CA ILE A 499 9.23 -16.12 -19.94
C ILE A 499 10.02 -16.84 -21.06
N PRO A 500 10.33 -16.17 -22.18
CA PRO A 500 11.19 -16.77 -23.19
C PRO A 500 12.55 -17.13 -22.63
N SER A 501 13.15 -18.19 -23.14
CA SER A 501 14.50 -18.63 -22.74
C SER A 501 15.42 -18.74 -23.94
N CYS A 502 16.70 -18.48 -23.73
CA CYS A 502 17.76 -18.64 -24.73
C CYS A 502 18.94 -19.40 -24.12
N SER A 503 19.55 -20.30 -24.86
CA SER A 503 20.74 -21.04 -24.43
C SER A 503 21.77 -21.15 -25.55
N PHE A 504 23.05 -21.13 -25.15
CA PHE A 504 24.18 -21.32 -26.04
C PHE A 504 25.42 -21.75 -25.25
N THR A 505 26.37 -22.37 -25.93
CA THR A 505 27.63 -22.79 -25.33
C THR A 505 28.76 -21.87 -25.77
N VAL A 506 29.64 -21.49 -24.84
CA VAL A 506 30.84 -20.70 -25.10
C VAL A 506 32.11 -21.46 -24.68
N PRO A 507 33.27 -21.14 -25.26
CA PRO A 507 34.55 -21.62 -24.73
C PRO A 507 34.75 -21.16 -23.27
N VAL A 508 35.40 -21.97 -22.44
CA VAL A 508 35.60 -21.66 -21.01
C VAL A 508 36.33 -20.34 -20.77
N TYR A 509 37.19 -19.89 -21.68
CA TYR A 509 37.89 -18.61 -21.55
C TYR A 509 36.99 -17.37 -21.73
N ASP A 510 35.80 -17.52 -22.31
CA ASP A 510 34.81 -16.45 -22.46
C ASP A 510 33.83 -16.39 -21.27
N VAL A 511 33.89 -17.35 -20.33
CA VAL A 511 33.01 -17.40 -19.14
C VAL A 511 33.17 -16.18 -18.26
N ASN A 512 34.38 -15.63 -18.15
CA ASN A 512 34.65 -14.44 -17.33
C ASN A 512 33.91 -13.17 -17.80
N LYS A 513 33.24 -13.25 -18.95
CA LYS A 513 32.40 -12.17 -19.51
C LYS A 513 30.94 -12.26 -19.06
N PHE A 514 30.57 -13.33 -18.35
CA PHE A 514 29.23 -13.58 -17.84
C PHE A 514 29.26 -13.62 -16.32
N ASP A 515 28.15 -13.20 -15.70
CA ASP A 515 27.90 -13.33 -14.26
C ASP A 515 26.40 -13.55 -14.05
N GLY A 516 26.00 -14.03 -12.88
CA GLY A 516 24.58 -14.21 -12.54
C GLY A 516 23.81 -12.88 -12.60
N HIS A 517 22.60 -12.91 -13.17
CA HIS A 517 21.73 -11.75 -13.34
C HIS A 517 22.31 -10.61 -14.20
N MET A 518 23.36 -10.89 -14.98
CA MET A 518 23.97 -9.92 -15.89
C MET A 518 23.12 -9.73 -17.15
N ASP A 519 23.02 -8.49 -17.64
CA ASP A 519 22.36 -8.19 -18.91
C ASP A 519 23.15 -8.81 -20.08
N CYS A 520 22.45 -9.58 -20.92
CA CYS A 520 23.02 -10.26 -22.07
C CYS A 520 22.09 -10.12 -23.28
N LYS A 521 22.54 -9.37 -24.29
CA LYS A 521 21.81 -9.19 -25.56
C LYS A 521 22.43 -10.06 -26.64
N VAL A 522 21.63 -10.92 -27.25
CA VAL A 522 22.03 -11.74 -28.42
C VAL A 522 21.43 -11.11 -29.67
N PHE A 523 22.29 -10.59 -30.55
CA PHE A 523 21.91 -10.07 -31.86
C PHE A 523 22.23 -11.13 -32.91
N ILE A 524 21.24 -11.52 -33.72
CA ILE A 524 21.42 -12.50 -34.79
C ILE A 524 20.43 -12.27 -35.93
N TYR A 525 20.96 -11.87 -37.09
CA TYR A 525 20.26 -11.80 -38.39
C TYR A 525 18.79 -11.32 -38.36
N GLY A 526 18.58 -10.05 -38.02
CA GLY A 526 17.26 -9.43 -38.01
C GLY A 526 16.50 -9.60 -36.69
N LYS A 527 17.12 -10.25 -35.68
CA LYS A 527 16.50 -10.60 -34.41
C LYS A 527 17.39 -10.22 -33.23
N ILE A 528 16.72 -9.94 -32.12
CA ILE A 528 17.34 -9.74 -30.81
C ILE A 528 16.68 -10.64 -29.76
N PHE A 529 17.50 -11.22 -28.90
CA PHE A 529 17.06 -11.74 -27.60
C PHE A 529 17.66 -10.84 -26.52
N ASP A 530 16.83 -10.00 -25.89
CA ASP A 530 17.22 -9.19 -24.73
C ASP A 530 17.05 -10.05 -23.49
N GLY A 531 18.14 -10.51 -22.90
CA GLY A 531 18.12 -11.52 -21.84
C GLY A 531 18.90 -11.12 -20.59
N ILE A 532 18.72 -11.93 -19.56
CA ILE A 532 19.44 -11.89 -18.29
C ILE A 532 20.03 -13.27 -18.05
N VAL A 533 21.30 -13.33 -17.68
CA VAL A 533 21.97 -14.59 -17.36
C VAL A 533 21.32 -15.25 -16.14
N LYS A 534 20.73 -16.43 -16.37
CA LYS A 534 20.04 -17.25 -15.36
C LYS A 534 20.97 -18.29 -14.76
N GLU A 535 21.66 -19.04 -15.62
CA GLU A 535 22.51 -20.16 -15.21
C GLU A 535 23.78 -20.20 -16.05
N ILE A 536 24.89 -20.53 -15.40
CA ILE A 536 26.19 -20.80 -16.04
C ILE A 536 26.64 -22.20 -15.60
N THR A 537 26.70 -23.14 -16.54
CA THR A 537 27.13 -24.52 -16.26
C THR A 537 28.51 -24.76 -16.85
N LEU A 538 29.52 -24.97 -16.00
CA LEU A 538 30.91 -25.20 -16.45
C LEU A 538 31.16 -26.67 -16.76
N ASN A 539 31.53 -26.98 -17.99
CA ASN A 539 31.97 -28.31 -18.40
C ASN A 539 33.50 -28.36 -18.49
N LYS A 540 34.13 -28.77 -17.38
CA LYS A 540 35.61 -28.86 -17.27
C LYS A 540 36.23 -29.91 -18.19
N GLY A 541 35.50 -30.97 -18.55
CA GLY A 541 36.01 -32.02 -19.43
C GLY A 541 36.14 -31.55 -20.88
N ASN A 542 35.20 -30.70 -21.32
CA ASN A 542 35.15 -30.19 -22.68
C ASN A 542 35.69 -28.77 -22.83
N GLU A 543 36.18 -28.14 -21.74
CA GLU A 543 36.62 -26.74 -21.70
C GLU A 543 35.57 -25.75 -22.25
N THR A 544 34.31 -25.98 -21.90
CA THR A 544 33.16 -25.19 -22.36
C THR A 544 32.28 -24.76 -21.19
N ALA A 545 31.38 -23.81 -21.46
CA ALA A 545 30.34 -23.42 -20.52
C ALA A 545 29.01 -23.19 -21.24
N ASP A 546 27.95 -23.73 -20.66
CA ASP A 546 26.58 -23.51 -21.13
C ASP A 546 26.00 -22.30 -20.40
N ILE A 547 25.49 -21.36 -21.19
CA ILE A 547 24.87 -20.13 -20.71
C ILE A 547 23.39 -20.24 -20.96
N GLN A 548 22.59 -20.11 -19.90
CA GLN A 548 21.14 -19.97 -20.02
C GLN A 548 20.73 -18.55 -19.68
N LEU A 549 19.87 -17.99 -20.54
CA LEU A 549 19.27 -16.69 -20.37
C LEU A 549 17.76 -16.86 -20.21
N ASP A 550 17.19 -16.15 -19.25
CA ASP A 550 15.77 -15.80 -19.29
C ASP A 550 15.64 -14.47 -20.03
N HIS A 551 14.55 -14.26 -20.76
CA HIS A 551 14.28 -12.96 -21.38
C HIS A 551 14.22 -11.87 -20.32
N LYS A 552 14.52 -10.64 -20.75
CA LYS A 552 14.59 -9.45 -19.89
C LYS A 552 13.33 -9.26 -19.07
N ILE A 553 12.15 -9.69 -19.55
CA ILE A 553 10.87 -9.64 -18.83
C ILE A 553 10.90 -10.29 -17.43
N SER A 554 11.78 -11.27 -17.20
CA SER A 554 11.97 -11.91 -15.89
C SER A 554 12.33 -10.93 -14.76
N GLU A 555 12.88 -9.76 -15.09
CA GLU A 555 13.16 -8.72 -14.11
C GLU A 555 11.91 -8.12 -13.46
N TRP A 556 10.74 -8.30 -14.07
CA TRP A 556 9.46 -7.88 -13.47
C TRP A 556 9.14 -8.66 -12.18
N ASP A 557 9.71 -9.86 -12.00
CA ASP A 557 9.56 -10.62 -10.75
C ASP A 557 10.58 -10.24 -9.67
N TYR A 558 11.53 -9.34 -9.96
CA TYR A 558 12.47 -8.85 -8.93
C TYR A 558 11.80 -7.92 -7.91
N ARG A 559 10.53 -7.58 -8.11
CA ARG A 559 9.74 -6.75 -7.21
C ARG A 559 8.37 -7.34 -6.99
N GLN A 560 7.89 -7.13 -5.77
CA GLN A 560 6.56 -7.53 -5.38
C GLN A 560 5.64 -6.32 -5.26
N ILE A 561 4.37 -6.56 -5.51
CA ILE A 561 3.28 -5.64 -5.20
C ILE A 561 3.14 -5.57 -3.67
N PRO A 562 2.92 -4.38 -3.09
CA PRO A 562 2.59 -4.22 -1.66
C PRO A 562 1.38 -5.07 -1.23
N ASP A 563 1.20 -5.25 0.08
CA ASP A 563 0.04 -5.98 0.61
C ASP A 563 -1.28 -5.29 0.24
N ASN A 564 -2.26 -6.11 -0.16
CA ASN A 564 -3.67 -5.71 -0.32
C ASN A 564 -3.97 -4.59 -1.33
N TYR A 565 -3.23 -4.50 -2.45
CA TYR A 565 -3.56 -3.56 -3.52
C TYR A 565 -4.80 -4.04 -4.29
N THR A 566 -5.94 -3.40 -4.04
CA THR A 566 -7.23 -3.81 -4.63
C THR A 566 -7.55 -3.02 -5.90
N VAL A 567 -7.67 -3.74 -7.01
CA VAL A 567 -8.16 -3.23 -8.29
C VAL A 567 -9.64 -3.55 -8.43
N LYS A 568 -10.46 -2.52 -8.71
CA LYS A 568 -11.89 -2.67 -8.99
C LYS A 568 -12.27 -1.97 -10.28
N ASN A 569 -12.80 -2.73 -11.24
CA ASN A 569 -13.41 -2.23 -12.47
C ASN A 569 -12.45 -1.36 -13.31
N GLN A 570 -11.15 -1.72 -13.34
CA GLN A 570 -10.10 -1.02 -14.09
C GLN A 570 -9.65 -1.84 -15.29
N THR A 571 -9.21 -1.15 -16.35
CA THR A 571 -8.65 -1.76 -17.56
C THR A 571 -7.16 -2.08 -17.40
N PHE A 572 -6.62 -2.95 -18.25
CA PHE A 572 -5.19 -3.31 -18.18
C PHE A 572 -4.26 -2.10 -18.29
N PRO A 573 -4.43 -1.19 -19.27
CA PRO A 573 -3.63 0.02 -19.32
C PRO A 573 -3.77 0.88 -18.06
N ALA A 574 -4.91 0.90 -17.37
CA ALA A 574 -5.08 1.69 -16.15
C ALA A 574 -4.34 1.07 -14.97
N VAL A 575 -4.35 -0.27 -14.86
CA VAL A 575 -3.68 -1.01 -13.79
C VAL A 575 -2.16 -0.99 -13.98
N PHE A 576 -1.69 -1.40 -15.17
CA PHE A 576 -0.27 -1.61 -15.46
C PHE A 576 0.48 -0.33 -15.92
N SER A 577 -0.16 0.84 -15.81
CA SER A 577 0.49 2.16 -15.96
C SER A 577 0.50 3.00 -14.68
N GLN A 578 0.17 2.38 -13.55
CA GLN A 578 0.10 3.05 -12.25
C GLN A 578 0.87 2.28 -11.17
N SER A 579 1.37 3.00 -10.17
CA SER A 579 1.98 2.38 -9.00
C SER A 579 0.92 1.48 -8.32
N PRO A 580 1.27 0.26 -7.88
CA PRO A 580 2.61 -0.31 -7.81
C PRO A 580 3.07 -1.09 -9.05
N PHE A 581 2.23 -1.29 -10.07
CA PHE A 581 2.53 -2.14 -11.23
C PHE A 581 3.54 -1.55 -12.22
N LEU A 582 3.95 -0.30 -12.02
CA LEU A 582 4.90 0.37 -12.89
C LEU A 582 6.26 -0.30 -12.84
N TYR A 583 6.84 -0.54 -14.01
CA TYR A 583 8.20 -1.06 -14.13
C TYR A 583 9.16 0.01 -14.70
N SER A 584 10.42 -0.34 -14.94
CA SER A 584 11.46 0.52 -15.53
C SER A 584 10.95 1.30 -16.74
N THR A 585 11.38 2.56 -16.83
CA THR A 585 11.13 3.49 -17.94
C THR A 585 11.64 2.98 -19.29
N ALA A 586 12.41 1.89 -19.31
CA ALA A 586 12.98 1.32 -20.52
C ALA A 586 11.99 0.44 -21.31
N TRP A 587 10.85 0.04 -20.74
CA TRP A 587 9.87 -0.83 -21.41
C TRP A 587 8.86 -0.05 -22.23
N TYR A 588 8.57 -0.54 -23.44
CA TYR A 588 7.40 -0.14 -24.21
C TYR A 588 6.30 -1.19 -24.02
N ILE A 589 5.14 -0.76 -23.55
CA ILE A 589 3.98 -1.62 -23.30
C ILE A 589 2.91 -1.28 -24.34
N ASP A 590 2.65 -2.22 -25.24
CA ASP A 590 1.57 -2.14 -26.21
C ASP A 590 0.35 -2.91 -25.69
N SER A 591 -0.84 -2.34 -25.83
CA SER A 591 -2.09 -2.96 -25.42
C SER A 591 -3.11 -2.86 -26.53
N ASP A 592 -3.69 -4.00 -26.92
CA ASP A 592 -4.65 -4.01 -28.02
C ASP A 592 -6.02 -3.40 -27.62
N ALA A 593 -6.93 -3.30 -28.60
CA ALA A 593 -8.26 -2.71 -28.39
C ALA A 593 -9.14 -3.51 -27.40
N VAL A 594 -8.86 -4.80 -27.18
CA VAL A 594 -9.59 -5.65 -26.24
C VAL A 594 -9.08 -5.41 -24.82
N ALA A 595 -7.76 -5.33 -24.64
CA ALA A 595 -7.13 -5.00 -23.34
C ALA A 595 -7.56 -3.61 -22.81
N HIS A 596 -7.86 -2.67 -23.72
CA HIS A 596 -8.42 -1.35 -23.38
C HIS A 596 -9.89 -1.36 -22.93
N LYS A 597 -10.61 -2.47 -23.11
CA LYS A 597 -12.04 -2.59 -22.78
C LYS A 597 -12.30 -3.53 -21.62
N GLU A 598 -11.56 -4.64 -21.57
CA GLU A 598 -11.67 -5.64 -20.52
C GLU A 598 -11.29 -5.07 -19.16
N LYS A 599 -12.09 -5.41 -18.15
CA LYS A 599 -11.93 -4.90 -16.79
C LYS A 599 -11.71 -6.03 -15.81
N ILE A 600 -10.82 -5.80 -14.86
CA ILE A 600 -10.49 -6.79 -13.84
C ILE A 600 -10.90 -6.30 -12.45
N ASN A 601 -11.23 -7.27 -11.59
CA ASN A 601 -11.46 -7.10 -10.16
C ASN A 601 -10.59 -8.11 -9.43
N TYR A 602 -9.59 -7.63 -8.68
CA TYR A 602 -8.69 -8.51 -7.94
C TYR A 602 -7.94 -7.74 -6.85
N ALA A 603 -7.64 -8.41 -5.74
CA ALA A 603 -6.77 -7.90 -4.70
C ALA A 603 -5.40 -8.56 -4.85
N PHE A 604 -4.42 -7.79 -5.32
CA PHE A 604 -3.03 -8.24 -5.44
C PHE A 604 -2.34 -8.10 -4.09
N SER A 605 -1.61 -9.14 -3.67
CA SER A 605 -0.88 -9.11 -2.40
C SER A 605 0.41 -9.89 -2.53
N ARG A 606 1.56 -9.21 -2.37
CA ARG A 606 2.92 -9.81 -2.35
C ARG A 606 3.32 -10.63 -3.57
N GLN A 607 2.58 -10.51 -4.67
CA GLN A 607 2.90 -11.18 -5.94
C GLN A 607 3.99 -10.42 -6.70
N GLY A 608 4.81 -11.13 -7.46
CA GLY A 608 5.74 -10.53 -8.44
C GLY A 608 4.98 -9.70 -9.49
N HIS A 609 5.61 -8.72 -10.16
CA HIS A 609 4.86 -7.92 -11.15
C HIS A 609 4.48 -8.76 -12.37
N LEU A 610 5.32 -9.71 -12.77
CA LEU A 610 5.00 -10.62 -13.88
C LEU A 610 3.98 -11.67 -13.46
N GLU A 611 4.10 -12.19 -12.24
CA GLU A 611 3.07 -13.03 -11.62
C GLU A 611 1.71 -12.32 -11.62
N ALA A 612 1.67 -11.06 -11.21
CA ALA A 612 0.47 -10.24 -11.20
C ALA A 612 -0.07 -9.96 -12.60
N LEU A 613 0.79 -9.70 -13.60
CA LEU A 613 0.37 -9.58 -15.00
C LEU A 613 -0.25 -10.89 -15.50
N THR A 614 0.39 -12.02 -15.20
CA THR A 614 -0.10 -13.35 -15.59
C THR A 614 -1.45 -13.63 -14.94
N LYS A 615 -1.60 -13.36 -13.63
CA LYS A 615 -2.87 -13.49 -12.92
C LYS A 615 -3.94 -12.55 -13.48
N ALA A 616 -3.60 -11.30 -13.77
CA ALA A 616 -4.54 -10.36 -14.36
C ALA A 616 -5.08 -10.87 -15.69
N THR A 617 -4.21 -11.32 -16.60
CA THR A 617 -4.63 -11.87 -17.90
C THR A 617 -5.52 -13.11 -17.75
N SER A 618 -5.27 -13.96 -16.74
CA SER A 618 -6.07 -15.17 -16.51
C SER A 618 -7.47 -14.92 -15.94
N LEU A 619 -7.70 -13.76 -15.33
CA LEU A 619 -9.04 -13.32 -14.93
C LEU A 619 -9.96 -13.01 -16.13
N THR A 620 -9.40 -12.88 -17.33
CA THR A 620 -10.14 -12.59 -18.57
C THR A 620 -10.23 -13.81 -19.48
N ASP A 621 -11.23 -13.84 -20.37
CA ASP A 621 -11.45 -14.99 -21.26
C ASP A 621 -10.43 -15.08 -22.41
N SER A 622 -9.84 -13.95 -22.82
CA SER A 622 -9.11 -13.88 -24.08
C SER A 622 -7.78 -13.16 -24.03
N LEU A 623 -7.41 -12.44 -22.96
CA LEU A 623 -6.18 -11.64 -22.95
C LEU A 623 -4.94 -12.47 -22.60
N TRP A 624 -3.83 -12.12 -23.22
CA TRP A 624 -2.53 -12.72 -23.02
C TRP A 624 -1.48 -11.62 -22.97
N TRP A 625 -0.29 -11.98 -22.53
CA TRP A 625 0.90 -11.17 -22.74
C TRP A 625 1.94 -11.98 -23.54
N ARG A 626 2.71 -11.28 -24.38
CA ARG A 626 3.82 -11.85 -25.12
C ARG A 626 4.96 -10.84 -25.26
N VAL A 627 6.15 -11.35 -25.48
CA VAL A 627 7.33 -10.58 -25.90
C VAL A 627 7.87 -11.21 -27.19
N GLY A 628 8.61 -10.45 -27.99
CA GLY A 628 9.11 -10.89 -29.29
C GLY A 628 10.61 -10.67 -29.46
N THR A 629 11.12 -10.95 -30.65
CA THR A 629 12.55 -10.80 -30.99
C THR A 629 12.84 -9.63 -31.94
N ARG A 630 11.85 -8.77 -32.18
CA ARG A 630 11.96 -7.62 -33.10
C ARG A 630 12.46 -6.34 -32.42
N TYR A 631 12.05 -6.12 -31.18
CA TYR A 631 12.34 -4.93 -30.39
C TYR A 631 12.84 -5.35 -29.01
N ASP A 632 13.71 -4.55 -28.39
CA ASP A 632 14.13 -4.77 -27.01
C ASP A 632 13.16 -4.13 -26.01
N ARG A 633 12.89 -4.83 -24.91
CA ARG A 633 11.97 -4.40 -23.84
C ARG A 633 10.61 -3.96 -24.37
N TYR A 634 10.02 -4.79 -25.22
CA TYR A 634 8.72 -4.60 -25.84
C TYR A 634 7.76 -5.67 -25.36
N LEU A 635 6.72 -5.26 -24.62
CA LEU A 635 5.68 -6.11 -24.06
C LEU A 635 4.36 -5.83 -24.76
N GLU A 636 3.71 -6.87 -25.26
CA GLU A 636 2.37 -6.77 -25.84
C GLU A 636 1.35 -7.43 -24.91
N ILE A 637 0.20 -6.78 -24.71
CA ILE A 637 -0.93 -7.31 -23.93
C ILE A 637 -2.19 -7.24 -24.81
N GLY A 638 -2.87 -8.37 -25.02
CA GLY A 638 -4.01 -8.37 -25.93
C GLY A 638 -4.67 -9.73 -26.11
N ALA A 639 -5.77 -9.74 -26.87
CA ALA A 639 -6.42 -10.97 -27.32
C ALA A 639 -5.68 -11.64 -28.48
N PHE A 640 -4.92 -10.86 -29.26
CA PHE A 640 -4.14 -11.32 -30.41
C PHE A 640 -5.00 -12.03 -31.48
N GLY A 641 -4.37 -12.85 -32.33
CA GLY A 641 -5.03 -13.50 -33.46
C GLY A 641 -5.06 -12.68 -34.75
N GLU A 642 -4.14 -11.73 -34.91
CA GLU A 642 -3.95 -11.08 -36.21
C GLU A 642 -3.54 -12.14 -37.25
N LYS A 643 -4.26 -12.19 -38.38
CA LYS A 643 -3.91 -13.09 -39.47
C LYS A 643 -2.74 -12.50 -40.25
N LYS A 644 -1.56 -13.11 -40.13
CA LYS A 644 -0.39 -12.77 -40.93
C LYS A 644 -0.53 -13.33 -42.34
N LYS A 645 0.18 -12.72 -43.29
CA LYS A 645 0.15 -13.07 -44.72
C LYS A 645 0.79 -14.43 -45.06
N TYR A 646 1.32 -15.12 -44.05
CA TYR A 646 2.17 -16.30 -44.24
C TYR A 646 1.37 -17.57 -44.43
N ILE A 647 1.88 -18.42 -45.32
CA ILE A 647 1.34 -19.72 -45.70
C ILE A 647 2.42 -20.75 -45.38
N VAL A 648 2.19 -21.63 -44.42
CA VAL A 648 3.09 -22.73 -44.10
C VAL A 648 2.72 -23.92 -44.98
N SER A 649 3.65 -24.36 -45.83
CA SER A 649 3.35 -25.40 -46.83
C SER A 649 4.57 -26.19 -47.28
N GLU A 650 4.32 -27.38 -47.84
CA GLU A 650 5.37 -28.22 -48.46
C GLU A 650 5.84 -27.67 -49.82
N SER A 651 4.98 -26.92 -50.49
CA SER A 651 5.20 -26.36 -51.82
C SER A 651 4.84 -24.87 -51.87
N GLY A 652 5.65 -24.09 -52.57
CA GLY A 652 5.49 -22.63 -52.66
C GLY A 652 6.84 -21.91 -52.76
N GLN A 653 6.91 -20.84 -53.55
CA GLN A 653 8.15 -20.10 -53.82
C GLN A 653 8.04 -18.58 -53.67
N THR A 654 6.91 -18.07 -53.17
CA THR A 654 6.77 -16.62 -52.92
C THR A 654 7.26 -16.28 -51.51
N GLU A 655 7.55 -15.00 -51.25
CA GLU A 655 7.92 -14.48 -49.92
C GLU A 655 6.87 -14.73 -48.81
N ARG A 656 5.63 -15.03 -49.18
CA ARG A 656 4.56 -15.43 -48.23
C ARG A 656 4.65 -16.89 -47.77
N HIS A 657 5.37 -17.75 -48.51
CA HIS A 657 5.42 -19.18 -48.20
C HIS A 657 6.54 -19.49 -47.22
N LEU A 658 6.18 -20.06 -46.08
CA LEU A 658 7.09 -20.63 -45.09
C LEU A 658 7.23 -22.11 -45.40
N LYS A 659 8.30 -22.47 -46.10
CA LYS A 659 8.53 -23.84 -46.55
C LYS A 659 8.74 -24.77 -45.36
N ILE A 660 8.00 -25.88 -45.34
CA ILE A 660 8.21 -26.99 -44.41
C ILE A 660 9.50 -27.71 -44.82
N ILE A 661 10.45 -27.82 -43.87
CA ILE A 661 11.79 -28.38 -44.13
C ILE A 661 12.04 -29.73 -43.45
N GLY A 662 11.10 -30.19 -42.64
CA GLY A 662 11.24 -31.42 -41.85
C GLY A 662 9.91 -32.12 -41.63
N ALA A 663 9.93 -33.20 -40.85
CA ALA A 663 8.74 -33.98 -40.55
C ALA A 663 7.75 -33.18 -39.68
N VAL A 664 6.51 -33.08 -40.12
CA VAL A 664 5.40 -32.55 -39.32
C VAL A 664 4.97 -33.59 -38.31
N THR A 665 4.89 -33.21 -37.03
CA THR A 665 4.37 -34.08 -35.98
C THR A 665 3.06 -33.54 -35.43
N ILE A 666 2.14 -34.46 -35.12
CA ILE A 666 0.80 -34.14 -34.63
C ILE A 666 0.61 -34.89 -33.32
N SER A 667 0.40 -34.16 -32.24
CA SER A 667 0.09 -34.69 -30.92
C SER A 667 -1.36 -34.40 -30.58
N LYS A 668 -2.08 -35.41 -30.07
CA LYS A 668 -3.45 -35.27 -29.56
C LYS A 668 -3.43 -35.55 -28.06
N GLN A 669 -3.73 -34.54 -27.28
CA GLN A 669 -3.69 -34.56 -25.83
C GLN A 669 -5.10 -34.74 -25.28
N PHE A 670 -5.28 -35.79 -24.48
CA PHE A 670 -6.55 -36.18 -23.85
C PHE A 670 -6.43 -36.26 -22.32
N ASP A 671 -5.28 -35.88 -21.78
CA ASP A 671 -5.02 -35.77 -20.35
C ASP A 671 -5.79 -34.60 -19.76
N SER A 672 -6.27 -34.78 -18.53
CA SER A 672 -6.99 -33.75 -17.76
C SER A 672 -8.21 -33.14 -18.47
N VAL A 673 -8.84 -33.87 -19.38
CA VAL A 673 -10.07 -33.43 -20.05
C VAL A 673 -11.28 -33.63 -19.15
N TYR A 674 -12.00 -32.55 -18.88
CA TYR A 674 -13.33 -32.58 -18.26
C TYR A 674 -14.25 -31.59 -18.96
N ASN A 675 -15.53 -31.92 -19.01
CA ASN A 675 -16.55 -31.14 -19.72
C ASN A 675 -17.83 -30.93 -18.90
N VAL A 676 -17.81 -31.36 -17.65
CA VAL A 676 -18.82 -31.07 -16.63
C VAL A 676 -18.10 -30.62 -15.37
N VAL A 677 -18.44 -29.45 -14.83
CA VAL A 677 -17.81 -28.92 -13.61
C VAL A 677 -18.84 -28.60 -12.55
N THR A 678 -18.64 -29.13 -11.35
CA THR A 678 -19.30 -28.68 -10.12
C THR A 678 -18.38 -27.74 -9.35
N VAL A 679 -18.93 -26.63 -8.84
CA VAL A 679 -18.17 -25.61 -8.11
C VAL A 679 -18.55 -25.60 -6.63
N TYR A 680 -17.56 -25.62 -5.74
CA TYR A 680 -17.72 -25.49 -4.29
C TYR A 680 -16.77 -24.42 -3.72
N GLY A 681 -17.14 -23.82 -2.58
CA GLY A 681 -16.21 -23.01 -1.77
C GLY A 681 -15.46 -23.88 -0.75
N GLU A 682 -14.18 -23.61 -0.48
CA GLU A 682 -13.44 -24.31 0.58
C GLU A 682 -13.95 -23.93 1.97
N LYS A 683 -13.90 -24.90 2.89
CA LYS A 683 -14.31 -24.72 4.29
C LYS A 683 -13.07 -24.38 5.12
N SER A 684 -12.93 -23.13 5.56
CA SER A 684 -12.15 -22.85 6.76
C SER A 684 -13.00 -23.32 7.95
N ASP A 685 -12.50 -24.31 8.70
CA ASP A 685 -12.91 -24.64 10.07
C ASP A 685 -14.38 -24.41 10.52
N SER A 686 -15.11 -25.52 10.69
CA SER A 686 -16.46 -25.65 11.26
C SER A 686 -17.63 -25.19 10.38
N SER A 687 -18.08 -26.13 9.54
CA SER A 687 -19.44 -26.23 8.99
C SER A 687 -20.03 -24.98 8.30
N GLN A 688 -19.69 -24.80 7.02
CA GLN A 688 -20.63 -24.47 5.93
C GLN A 688 -19.92 -24.39 4.57
N ALA A 689 -20.52 -24.92 3.51
CA ALA A 689 -20.15 -24.59 2.13
C ALA A 689 -21.10 -23.48 1.67
N SER A 690 -20.60 -22.25 1.48
CA SER A 690 -21.43 -21.05 1.26
C SER A 690 -21.63 -20.67 -0.22
N LEU A 691 -20.96 -21.35 -1.17
CA LEU A 691 -21.00 -21.01 -2.60
C LEU A 691 -21.60 -22.16 -3.43
N THR A 692 -22.68 -21.88 -4.19
CA THR A 692 -23.26 -22.82 -5.18
C THR A 692 -23.69 -22.08 -6.45
N LEU A 693 -23.83 -22.82 -7.56
CA LEU A 693 -24.31 -22.30 -8.86
C LEU A 693 -25.84 -22.08 -8.91
N ARG A 694 -26.55 -22.21 -7.79
CA ARG A 694 -28.01 -22.13 -7.72
C ARG A 694 -28.58 -20.82 -8.27
N GLU A 695 -28.04 -19.68 -7.85
CA GLU A 695 -28.58 -18.38 -8.28
C GLU A 695 -28.31 -18.14 -9.77
N ALA A 696 -27.15 -18.55 -10.28
CA ALA A 696 -26.88 -18.55 -11.72
C ALA A 696 -27.83 -19.49 -12.49
N TYR A 697 -28.16 -20.66 -11.94
CA TYR A 697 -29.15 -21.54 -12.55
C TYR A 697 -30.54 -20.88 -12.62
N LEU A 698 -30.98 -20.21 -11.55
CA LEU A 698 -32.25 -19.48 -11.55
C LEU A 698 -32.26 -18.32 -12.56
N ASP A 699 -31.16 -17.58 -12.67
CA ASP A 699 -30.98 -16.53 -13.68
C ASP A 699 -31.11 -17.10 -15.11
N GLN A 700 -30.47 -18.24 -15.38
CA GLN A 700 -30.61 -18.97 -16.64
C GLN A 700 -32.08 -19.36 -16.93
N GLN A 701 -32.81 -19.85 -15.92
CA GLN A 701 -34.23 -20.20 -16.08
C GLN A 701 -35.10 -18.96 -16.35
N GLN A 702 -34.79 -17.82 -15.74
CA GLN A 702 -35.49 -16.56 -15.98
C GLN A 702 -35.22 -16.02 -17.39
N GLN A 703 -33.98 -16.11 -17.87
CA GLN A 703 -33.60 -15.68 -19.21
C GLN A 703 -34.13 -16.62 -20.30
N GLY A 704 -34.39 -17.89 -19.97
CA GLY A 704 -34.85 -18.90 -20.92
C GLY A 704 -33.79 -19.37 -21.91
N HIS A 705 -32.52 -19.01 -21.67
CA HIS A 705 -31.35 -19.41 -22.45
C HIS A 705 -30.11 -19.45 -21.55
N ASP A 706 -29.04 -20.13 -21.99
CA ASP A 706 -27.76 -20.19 -21.27
C ASP A 706 -27.24 -18.78 -20.96
N ILE A 707 -26.65 -18.60 -19.78
CA ILE A 707 -26.01 -17.32 -19.41
C ILE A 707 -24.85 -17.01 -20.36
N ILE A 708 -23.97 -17.99 -20.57
CA ILE A 708 -22.98 -17.99 -21.64
C ILE A 708 -23.36 -19.12 -22.59
N LYS A 709 -23.59 -18.77 -23.85
CA LYS A 709 -24.03 -19.70 -24.90
C LYS A 709 -23.13 -20.94 -24.96
N GLY A 710 -23.74 -22.13 -24.89
CA GLY A 710 -23.05 -23.42 -24.94
C GLY A 710 -22.48 -23.87 -23.58
N PHE A 711 -22.77 -23.12 -22.51
CA PHE A 711 -22.40 -23.47 -21.14
C PHE A 711 -23.63 -23.49 -20.20
N PRO A 712 -24.60 -24.40 -20.43
CA PRO A 712 -25.79 -24.49 -19.61
C PRO A 712 -25.45 -25.02 -18.20
N ILE A 713 -26.16 -24.51 -17.20
CA ILE A 713 -26.18 -25.08 -15.85
C ILE A 713 -27.27 -26.14 -15.79
N VAL A 714 -26.91 -27.34 -15.32
CA VAL A 714 -27.81 -28.49 -15.14
C VAL A 714 -27.74 -29.01 -13.71
N ILE A 715 -28.69 -29.88 -13.35
CA ILE A 715 -28.72 -30.59 -12.07
C ILE A 715 -28.28 -32.03 -12.32
N LEU A 716 -27.14 -32.46 -11.73
CA LEU A 716 -26.58 -33.80 -11.95
C LEU A 716 -27.21 -34.86 -11.06
N ASN A 717 -27.41 -34.56 -9.77
CA ASN A 717 -28.01 -35.48 -8.81
C ASN A 717 -29.05 -34.81 -7.90
N PRO A 718 -30.22 -35.44 -7.70
CA PRO A 718 -31.24 -34.92 -6.78
C PRO A 718 -31.01 -35.25 -5.29
N THR A 719 -29.91 -35.93 -4.91
CA THR A 719 -29.65 -36.29 -3.50
C THR A 719 -28.19 -36.62 -3.22
N ALA A 720 -27.52 -35.83 -2.36
CA ALA A 720 -26.41 -36.30 -1.53
C ALA A 720 -26.13 -35.38 -0.33
N ASN A 721 -26.99 -35.43 0.70
CA ASN A 721 -26.52 -35.30 2.09
C ASN A 721 -27.54 -35.87 3.10
N THR A 722 -27.55 -37.20 3.26
CA THR A 722 -28.21 -37.88 4.40
C THR A 722 -27.22 -38.25 5.50
N GLU A 723 -26.04 -37.61 5.55
CA GLU A 723 -25.07 -37.80 6.63
C GLU A 723 -25.19 -36.69 7.68
N GLN A 724 -26.24 -36.74 8.51
CA GLN A 724 -26.23 -36.30 9.91
C GLN A 724 -27.54 -36.68 10.63
N LYS A 725 -27.89 -37.97 10.59
CA LYS A 725 -28.66 -38.55 11.72
C LYS A 725 -27.64 -39.00 12.76
N ASN A 726 -27.15 -38.09 13.60
CA ASN A 726 -26.73 -38.36 14.98
C ASN A 726 -26.23 -37.07 15.67
N TYR A 727 -27.05 -36.61 16.63
CA TYR A 727 -26.72 -35.83 17.83
C TYR A 727 -25.70 -34.69 17.75
N TYR A 728 -26.15 -33.49 17.36
CA TYR A 728 -25.75 -32.24 18.02
C TYR A 728 -26.94 -31.28 18.08
N THR A 729 -27.43 -31.04 19.29
CA THR A 729 -28.40 -29.99 19.61
C THR A 729 -27.71 -28.63 19.56
N ASN A 730 -28.33 -27.66 18.87
CA ASN A 730 -27.92 -26.26 18.71
C ASN A 730 -26.73 -25.98 17.78
N ILE A 731 -26.88 -26.32 16.50
CA ILE A 731 -26.24 -25.58 15.42
C ILE A 731 -27.33 -24.71 14.78
N THR A 732 -27.10 -23.40 14.73
CA THR A 732 -27.95 -22.42 14.06
C THR A 732 -28.22 -22.88 12.62
N LYS A 733 -29.50 -22.95 12.20
CA LYS A 733 -29.87 -23.22 10.79
C LYS A 733 -29.31 -22.10 9.90
N ILE A 734 -28.13 -22.29 9.34
CA ILE A 734 -27.52 -21.40 8.34
C ILE A 734 -26.97 -22.27 7.21
N ALA A 735 -27.16 -21.77 5.98
CA ALA A 735 -27.20 -22.42 4.66
C ALA A 735 -28.54 -23.10 4.30
N SER A 736 -29.12 -22.66 3.17
CA SER A 736 -30.25 -23.32 2.53
C SER A 736 -29.88 -24.78 2.25
N ASN A 737 -30.81 -25.68 2.55
CA ASN A 737 -30.69 -27.10 2.28
C ASN A 737 -30.52 -27.32 0.76
N ASN A 738 -29.28 -27.32 0.26
CA ASN A 738 -28.96 -27.55 -1.14
C ASN A 738 -28.90 -29.07 -1.37
N SER A 739 -30.07 -29.69 -1.47
CA SER A 739 -30.22 -31.12 -1.79
C SER A 739 -29.82 -31.45 -3.24
N LEU A 740 -29.60 -30.44 -4.08
CA LEU A 740 -29.38 -30.55 -5.52
C LEU A 740 -27.95 -30.11 -5.86
N GLU A 741 -27.27 -30.92 -6.67
CA GLU A 741 -25.94 -30.63 -7.21
C GLU A 741 -26.06 -29.95 -8.57
N TYR A 742 -25.60 -28.70 -8.67
CA TYR A 742 -25.61 -27.91 -9.91
C TYR A 742 -24.24 -27.98 -10.57
N ALA A 743 -24.20 -28.30 -11.86
CA ALA A 743 -22.98 -28.34 -12.65
C ALA A 743 -23.11 -27.57 -13.96
N ILE A 744 -21.98 -27.09 -14.47
CA ILE A 744 -21.87 -26.42 -15.77
C ILE A 744 -21.45 -27.47 -16.80
N LEU A 745 -22.13 -27.52 -17.93
CA LEU A 745 -21.72 -28.34 -19.08
C LEU A 745 -20.91 -27.50 -20.06
N ASP A 746 -19.93 -28.09 -20.74
CA ASP A 746 -19.33 -27.53 -21.96
C ASP A 746 -19.84 -28.31 -23.17
N GLU A 747 -20.92 -27.83 -23.80
CA GLU A 747 -21.53 -28.51 -24.95
C GLU A 747 -20.55 -28.72 -26.09
N PHE A 748 -19.62 -27.77 -26.28
CA PHE A 748 -18.60 -27.87 -27.32
C PHE A 748 -17.65 -29.03 -27.03
N SER A 749 -17.14 -29.13 -25.80
CA SER A 749 -16.25 -30.21 -25.37
C SER A 749 -16.97 -31.57 -25.37
N ILE A 750 -18.22 -31.63 -24.92
CA ILE A 750 -19.05 -32.84 -24.97
C ILE A 750 -19.18 -33.36 -26.42
N ASN A 751 -19.42 -32.47 -27.38
CA ASN A 751 -19.50 -32.84 -28.80
C ASN A 751 -18.14 -33.28 -29.39
N LEU A 752 -17.03 -32.73 -28.90
CA LEU A 752 -15.69 -33.21 -29.25
C LEU A 752 -15.42 -34.61 -28.69
N GLU A 753 -15.86 -34.88 -27.47
CA GLU A 753 -15.75 -36.15 -26.75
C GLU A 753 -16.90 -37.14 -27.07
N GLN A 754 -17.56 -36.96 -28.22
CA GLN A 754 -18.59 -37.87 -28.74
C GLN A 754 -19.78 -38.10 -27.79
N GLY A 755 -20.13 -37.09 -27.00
CA GLY A 755 -21.23 -37.15 -26.03
C GLY A 755 -20.83 -37.70 -24.66
N LYS A 756 -19.56 -38.05 -24.44
CA LYS A 756 -19.08 -38.52 -23.14
C LYS A 756 -19.03 -37.37 -22.13
N LEU A 757 -19.73 -37.52 -21.02
CA LEU A 757 -19.62 -36.62 -19.87
C LEU A 757 -18.41 -37.02 -19.03
N ILE A 758 -17.57 -36.05 -18.69
CA ILE A 758 -16.38 -36.21 -17.85
C ILE A 758 -16.44 -35.11 -16.79
N GLU A 759 -16.68 -35.52 -15.55
CA GLU A 759 -16.95 -34.64 -14.41
C GLU A 759 -15.66 -34.29 -13.66
N GLU A 760 -15.58 -33.04 -13.19
CA GLU A 760 -14.55 -32.56 -12.28
C GLU A 760 -15.16 -31.62 -11.23
N THR A 761 -14.56 -31.61 -10.04
CA THR A 761 -14.95 -30.73 -8.95
C THR A 761 -13.92 -29.62 -8.76
N VAL A 762 -14.37 -28.36 -8.78
CA VAL A 762 -13.50 -27.19 -8.59
C VAL A 762 -13.83 -26.53 -7.24
N SER A 763 -12.83 -26.45 -6.36
CA SER A 763 -12.90 -25.65 -5.13
C SER A 763 -12.42 -24.21 -5.38
N MET A 764 -12.99 -23.24 -4.66
CA MET A 764 -12.63 -21.82 -4.77
C MET A 764 -12.35 -21.18 -3.40
N ASN A 765 -11.22 -20.48 -3.31
CA ASN A 765 -10.76 -19.77 -2.09
C ASN A 765 -10.94 -18.25 -2.18
N ASP A 766 -10.83 -17.70 -3.40
CA ASP A 766 -10.78 -16.26 -3.63
C ASP A 766 -12.16 -15.57 -3.73
N VAL A 767 -13.25 -16.33 -3.51
CA VAL A 767 -14.64 -15.85 -3.69
C VAL A 767 -15.54 -16.22 -2.51
N ALA A 768 -14.97 -16.21 -1.30
CA ALA A 768 -15.77 -16.29 -0.09
C ALA A 768 -16.48 -14.93 0.15
N PRO A 769 -17.81 -14.89 0.30
CA PRO A 769 -18.48 -13.69 0.77
C PRO A 769 -18.00 -13.41 2.20
N PHE A 770 -17.32 -12.28 2.40
CA PHE A 770 -16.95 -11.83 3.74
C PHE A 770 -18.21 -11.33 4.46
N GLU A 771 -18.44 -11.80 5.68
CA GLU A 771 -19.40 -11.14 6.58
C GLU A 771 -18.82 -9.79 6.99
N GLU A 772 -19.41 -8.70 6.51
CA GLU A 772 -19.12 -7.37 7.02
C GLU A 772 -19.99 -7.16 8.27
N ASN A 773 -19.36 -6.97 9.44
CA ASN A 773 -20.05 -6.65 10.70
C ASN A 773 -21.07 -7.69 11.25
N GLY A 774 -20.96 -8.97 10.86
CA GLY A 774 -21.84 -10.03 11.36
C GLY A 774 -23.28 -9.97 10.83
N GLU A 775 -23.52 -9.24 9.73
CA GLU A 775 -24.79 -9.22 9.02
C GLU A 775 -24.90 -10.37 8.00
N LYS A 776 -26.10 -10.90 7.80
CA LYS A 776 -26.36 -11.96 6.80
C LYS A 776 -26.11 -11.43 5.38
N ILE A 777 -25.36 -12.18 4.58
CA ILE A 777 -25.11 -11.92 3.15
C ILE A 777 -26.44 -11.73 2.39
N SER A 778 -26.59 -10.59 1.70
CA SER A 778 -27.78 -10.25 0.91
C SER A 778 -27.99 -11.21 -0.27
N ASP A 779 -29.23 -11.33 -0.75
CA ASP A 779 -29.53 -12.15 -1.94
C ASP A 779 -28.81 -11.64 -3.20
N GLU A 780 -28.61 -10.32 -3.31
CA GLU A 780 -27.88 -9.69 -4.41
C GLU A 780 -26.38 -10.05 -4.39
N GLU A 781 -25.73 -10.02 -3.23
CA GLU A 781 -24.33 -10.41 -3.12
C GLU A 781 -24.17 -11.92 -3.37
N ARG A 782 -25.12 -12.75 -2.91
CA ARG A 782 -25.14 -14.19 -3.20
C ARG A 782 -25.25 -14.49 -4.70
N ALA A 783 -26.12 -13.75 -5.42
CA ALA A 783 -26.27 -13.87 -6.86
C ALA A 783 -24.99 -13.46 -7.62
N LYS A 784 -24.33 -12.39 -7.19
CA LYS A 784 -23.04 -11.92 -7.74
C LYS A 784 -21.93 -12.95 -7.52
N GLN A 785 -21.82 -13.52 -6.32
CA GLN A 785 -20.83 -14.57 -6.03
C GLN A 785 -21.09 -15.84 -6.85
N SER A 786 -22.36 -16.25 -6.99
CA SER A 786 -22.75 -17.37 -7.86
C SER A 786 -22.39 -17.12 -9.33
N ARG A 787 -22.53 -15.87 -9.81
CA ARG A 787 -22.12 -15.47 -11.16
C ARG A 787 -20.61 -15.48 -11.37
N ILE A 788 -19.83 -15.07 -10.37
CA ILE A 788 -18.37 -15.16 -10.42
C ILE A 788 -17.93 -16.62 -10.48
N ALA A 789 -18.50 -17.47 -9.61
CA ALA A 789 -18.27 -18.91 -9.59
C ALA A 789 -18.56 -19.57 -10.95
N TYR A 790 -19.70 -19.21 -11.57
CA TYR A 790 -20.06 -19.66 -12.90
C TYR A 790 -19.01 -19.26 -13.96
N ASN A 791 -18.60 -17.99 -13.99
CA ASN A 791 -17.60 -17.52 -14.95
C ASN A 791 -16.25 -18.22 -14.79
N VAL A 792 -15.79 -18.47 -13.55
CA VAL A 792 -14.56 -19.22 -13.29
C VAL A 792 -14.70 -20.67 -13.76
N GLY A 793 -15.83 -21.32 -13.48
CA GLY A 793 -16.11 -22.69 -13.93
C GLY A 793 -16.10 -22.82 -15.46
N VAL A 794 -16.69 -21.86 -16.19
CA VAL A 794 -16.64 -21.80 -17.66
C VAL A 794 -15.20 -21.67 -18.16
N ARG A 795 -14.36 -20.84 -17.53
CA ARG A 795 -12.94 -20.71 -17.92
C ARG A 795 -12.16 -22.00 -17.71
N ARG A 796 -12.38 -22.70 -16.59
CA ARG A 796 -11.78 -24.00 -16.29
C ARG A 796 -12.20 -25.07 -17.32
N LEU A 797 -13.47 -25.11 -17.69
CA LEU A 797 -13.99 -25.98 -18.74
C LEU A 797 -13.32 -25.74 -20.10
N LYS A 798 -13.18 -24.47 -20.52
CA LYS A 798 -12.47 -24.11 -21.76
C LYS A 798 -11.00 -24.56 -21.73
N ALA A 799 -10.34 -24.45 -20.58
CA ALA A 799 -8.95 -24.85 -20.38
C ALA A 799 -8.74 -26.36 -20.44
N ALA A 800 -9.74 -27.12 -19.98
CA ALA A 800 -9.75 -28.58 -19.92
C ALA A 800 -10.24 -29.25 -21.21
N ARG A 801 -10.45 -28.49 -22.28
CA ARG A 801 -10.71 -29.09 -23.59
C ARG A 801 -9.49 -29.87 -24.05
N ARG A 802 -9.72 -30.97 -24.75
CA ARG A 802 -8.66 -31.69 -25.45
C ARG A 802 -7.87 -30.73 -26.36
N LYS A 803 -6.56 -30.97 -26.49
CA LYS A 803 -5.67 -30.12 -27.29
C LYS A 803 -5.08 -30.93 -28.44
N ASP A 804 -5.00 -30.31 -29.61
CA ASP A 804 -4.30 -30.86 -30.77
C ASP A 804 -3.13 -29.92 -31.09
N GLU A 805 -1.90 -30.42 -30.99
CA GLU A 805 -0.68 -29.67 -31.27
C GLU A 805 -0.01 -30.16 -32.55
N ILE A 806 0.18 -29.27 -33.51
CA ILE A 806 0.88 -29.57 -34.76
C ILE A 806 2.23 -28.87 -34.72
N ARG A 807 3.32 -29.63 -34.68
CA ARG A 807 4.68 -29.07 -34.73
C ARG A 807 5.20 -29.13 -36.15
N VAL A 808 5.56 -27.97 -36.69
CA VAL A 808 5.95 -27.79 -38.09
C VAL A 808 7.35 -27.17 -38.17
N PRO A 809 8.35 -27.94 -38.65
CA PRO A 809 9.68 -27.41 -38.90
C PRO A 809 9.72 -26.55 -40.16
N ILE A 810 10.20 -25.31 -40.03
CA ILE A 810 10.41 -24.36 -41.12
C ILE A 810 11.85 -23.83 -41.11
N GLY A 811 12.26 -23.18 -42.21
CA GLY A 811 13.54 -22.47 -42.29
C GLY A 811 13.53 -21.16 -41.49
N LYS A 812 13.83 -20.05 -42.17
CA LYS A 812 13.89 -18.71 -41.58
C LYS A 812 12.51 -18.24 -41.07
N LEU A 813 12.45 -17.74 -39.83
CA LEU A 813 11.27 -17.08 -39.27
C LEU A 813 11.22 -15.60 -39.71
N PRO A 814 10.10 -15.14 -40.27
CA PRO A 814 9.88 -13.71 -40.50
C PRO A 814 9.93 -12.90 -39.19
N CYS A 815 10.47 -11.69 -39.24
CA CYS A 815 10.66 -10.89 -38.03
C CYS A 815 9.37 -10.25 -37.48
N ASP A 816 8.29 -10.23 -38.26
CA ASP A 816 6.97 -9.71 -37.87
C ASP A 816 5.99 -10.81 -37.44
N LEU A 817 6.44 -12.07 -37.35
CA LEU A 817 5.66 -13.20 -36.87
C LEU A 817 6.03 -13.51 -35.41
N ASN A 818 5.04 -13.54 -34.52
CA ASN A 818 5.22 -13.89 -33.11
C ASN A 818 4.21 -14.96 -32.66
N VAL A 819 4.39 -15.50 -31.45
CA VAL A 819 3.37 -16.35 -30.81
C VAL A 819 2.04 -15.61 -30.69
N LEU A 820 0.91 -16.32 -30.71
CA LEU A 820 -0.47 -15.83 -30.72
C LEU A 820 -0.94 -15.17 -32.03
N ASP A 821 -0.09 -15.06 -33.04
CA ASP A 821 -0.52 -14.71 -34.40
C ASP A 821 -1.20 -15.90 -35.11
N ARG A 822 -2.01 -15.60 -36.13
CA ARG A 822 -2.61 -16.62 -37.00
C ARG A 822 -1.91 -16.70 -38.35
N ILE A 823 -1.69 -17.92 -38.82
CA ILE A 823 -1.13 -18.22 -40.15
C ILE A 823 -1.95 -19.28 -40.87
N TYR A 824 -1.86 -19.31 -42.20
CA TYR A 824 -2.49 -20.34 -43.00
C TYR A 824 -1.60 -21.59 -43.04
N PHE A 825 -2.16 -22.76 -42.80
CA PHE A 825 -1.42 -24.03 -42.85
C PHE A 825 -1.96 -24.92 -43.97
N ASP A 826 -1.14 -25.12 -45.01
CA ASP A 826 -1.45 -25.92 -46.19
C ASP A 826 -0.58 -27.19 -46.22
N TYR A 827 -1.17 -28.33 -45.89
CA TYR A 827 -0.42 -29.60 -45.81
C TYR A 827 -1.17 -30.70 -46.55
N HIS A 828 -0.47 -31.40 -47.47
CA HIS A 828 -1.11 -32.32 -48.41
C HIS A 828 -1.86 -33.47 -47.72
N ASN A 829 -1.44 -33.83 -46.50
CA ASN A 829 -1.98 -34.95 -45.73
C ASN A 829 -2.88 -34.49 -44.56
N SER A 830 -3.45 -33.28 -44.66
CA SER A 830 -4.37 -32.72 -43.65
C SER A 830 -5.56 -33.65 -43.35
N ILE A 831 -5.97 -34.50 -44.30
CA ILE A 831 -7.04 -35.49 -44.14
C ILE A 831 -6.78 -36.45 -42.94
N VAL A 832 -5.51 -36.79 -42.66
CA VAL A 832 -5.14 -37.69 -41.54
C VAL A 832 -5.25 -37.02 -40.18
N LEU A 833 -5.25 -35.68 -40.09
CA LEU A 833 -5.62 -34.96 -38.86
C LEU A 833 -7.03 -35.39 -38.38
N PHE A 834 -7.90 -35.80 -39.30
CA PHE A 834 -9.35 -35.93 -39.08
C PHE A 834 -9.90 -37.35 -39.16
N ASP A 835 -9.06 -38.35 -39.43
CA ASP A 835 -9.52 -39.69 -39.85
C ASP A 835 -10.27 -40.46 -38.74
N LYS A 836 -10.19 -39.99 -37.49
CA LYS A 836 -10.98 -40.49 -36.34
C LYS A 836 -11.73 -39.40 -35.56
N CYS A 837 -11.95 -38.23 -36.17
CA CYS A 837 -12.64 -37.13 -35.49
C CYS A 837 -14.17 -37.26 -35.53
N SER A 838 -14.85 -36.81 -34.46
CA SER A 838 -16.31 -36.68 -34.43
C SER A 838 -16.80 -35.79 -35.58
N ARG A 839 -18.06 -35.94 -36.02
CA ARG A 839 -18.64 -35.06 -37.07
C ARG A 839 -18.51 -33.58 -36.71
N TYR A 840 -18.63 -33.27 -35.43
CA TYR A 840 -18.47 -31.93 -34.89
C TYR A 840 -17.03 -31.42 -35.01
N CYS A 841 -16.05 -32.23 -34.61
CA CYS A 841 -14.64 -31.92 -34.82
C CYS A 841 -14.32 -31.67 -36.30
N LYS A 842 -14.78 -32.52 -37.22
CA LYS A 842 -14.56 -32.33 -38.67
C LYS A 842 -15.08 -30.97 -39.14
N LYS A 843 -16.26 -30.56 -38.66
CA LYS A 843 -16.86 -29.25 -38.98
C LYS A 843 -15.98 -28.09 -38.52
N ILE A 844 -15.46 -28.12 -37.29
CA ILE A 844 -14.57 -27.08 -36.74
C ILE A 844 -13.31 -26.95 -37.58
N TYR A 845 -12.64 -28.06 -37.84
CA TYR A 845 -11.38 -28.06 -38.58
C TYR A 845 -11.54 -27.70 -40.07
N SER A 846 -12.69 -28.02 -40.67
CA SER A 846 -13.00 -27.61 -42.05
C SER A 846 -13.47 -26.15 -42.17
N ALA A 847 -13.69 -25.44 -41.07
CA ALA A 847 -14.25 -24.09 -41.10
C ALA A 847 -13.24 -23.04 -41.58
N SER A 848 -11.95 -23.27 -41.33
CA SER A 848 -10.84 -22.42 -41.78
C SER A 848 -9.54 -23.22 -41.70
N ASP A 849 -8.59 -22.93 -42.59
CA ASP A 849 -7.22 -23.47 -42.56
C ASP A 849 -6.25 -22.56 -41.78
N ASP A 850 -6.78 -21.57 -41.05
CA ASP A 850 -5.99 -20.70 -40.19
C ASP A 850 -5.72 -21.37 -38.83
N PHE A 851 -4.48 -21.25 -38.33
CA PHE A 851 -4.06 -21.76 -37.03
C PHE A 851 -3.32 -20.67 -36.25
N TYR A 852 -3.45 -20.68 -34.93
CA TYR A 852 -2.63 -19.89 -34.03
C TYR A 852 -1.25 -20.52 -33.87
N VAL A 853 -0.22 -19.68 -33.82
CA VAL A 853 1.13 -20.09 -33.41
C VAL A 853 1.22 -20.02 -31.89
N THR A 854 1.22 -21.14 -31.18
CA THR A 854 1.22 -21.14 -29.70
C THR A 854 2.61 -21.17 -29.10
N LYS A 855 3.59 -21.70 -29.83
CA LYS A 855 5.00 -21.76 -29.42
C LYS A 855 5.92 -21.65 -30.63
N ILE A 856 7.06 -21.00 -30.44
CA ILE A 856 8.13 -20.91 -31.45
C ILE A 856 9.42 -21.37 -30.80
N GLU A 857 10.04 -22.40 -31.37
CA GLU A 857 11.38 -22.85 -31.01
C GLU A 857 12.31 -22.50 -32.16
N THR A 858 13.34 -21.70 -31.89
CA THR A 858 14.33 -21.31 -32.90
C THR A 858 15.68 -21.92 -32.54
N SER A 859 16.34 -22.48 -33.54
CA SER A 859 17.69 -23.04 -33.45
C SER A 859 18.55 -22.44 -34.55
N PHE A 860 19.75 -22.02 -34.17
CA PHE A 860 20.82 -21.64 -35.09
C PHE A 860 21.93 -22.66 -34.94
N ASP A 861 22.41 -23.21 -36.05
CA ASP A 861 23.51 -24.19 -36.04
C ASP A 861 24.89 -23.51 -35.89
N ASP A 862 25.97 -24.28 -36.04
CA ASP A 862 27.35 -23.78 -35.99
C ASP A 862 27.68 -22.74 -37.08
N ASN A 863 26.94 -22.74 -38.19
CA ASN A 863 27.05 -21.76 -39.26
C ASN A 863 26.06 -20.59 -39.08
N LEU A 864 25.36 -20.58 -37.94
CA LEU A 864 24.29 -19.64 -37.61
C LEU A 864 23.12 -19.70 -38.61
N MET A 865 22.91 -20.84 -39.27
CA MET A 865 21.77 -21.06 -40.14
C MET A 865 20.52 -21.28 -39.29
N GLU A 866 19.51 -20.47 -39.54
CA GLU A 866 18.27 -20.45 -38.77
C GLU A 866 17.31 -21.58 -39.20
N THR A 867 16.82 -22.31 -38.21
CA THR A 867 15.71 -23.26 -38.32
C THR A 867 14.72 -22.99 -37.20
N ASN A 868 13.44 -23.24 -37.46
CA ASN A 868 12.40 -23.02 -36.47
C ASN A 868 11.41 -24.17 -36.44
N VAL A 869 10.79 -24.39 -35.28
CA VAL A 869 9.63 -25.27 -35.12
C VAL A 869 8.48 -24.42 -34.59
N LEU A 870 7.41 -24.36 -35.37
CA LEU A 870 6.16 -23.71 -34.97
C LEU A 870 5.22 -24.75 -34.37
N THR A 871 4.71 -24.51 -33.17
CA THR A 871 3.56 -25.27 -32.64
C THR A 871 2.28 -24.54 -33.02
N LEU A 872 1.40 -25.23 -33.73
CA LEU A 872 0.14 -24.69 -34.25
C LEU A 872 -1.06 -25.34 -33.55
N SER A 873 -2.08 -24.52 -33.26
CA SER A 873 -3.35 -24.96 -32.69
C SER A 873 -4.54 -24.20 -33.29
N LYS A 874 -5.73 -24.81 -33.32
CA LYS A 874 -6.98 -24.14 -33.72
C LYS A 874 -7.53 -23.21 -32.65
N GLU A 875 -7.29 -23.53 -31.38
CA GLU A 875 -7.77 -22.77 -30.24
C GLU A 875 -6.60 -22.38 -29.34
N LEU A 876 -6.70 -21.20 -28.73
CA LEU A 876 -5.82 -20.80 -27.65
C LEU A 876 -6.34 -21.40 -26.35
N SER A 877 -5.46 -22.03 -25.57
CA SER A 877 -5.80 -22.67 -24.30
C SER A 877 -4.76 -22.31 -23.25
N ARG A 878 -5.19 -22.01 -22.03
CA ARG A 878 -4.29 -21.83 -20.87
C ARG A 878 -4.25 -23.10 -20.05
N ASP A 879 -3.15 -23.34 -19.36
CA ASP A 879 -3.08 -24.45 -18.40
C ASP A 879 -3.92 -24.17 -17.15
N GLY A 880 -4.53 -25.23 -16.61
CA GLY A 880 -5.49 -25.14 -15.51
C GLY A 880 -4.92 -24.55 -14.22
N SER A 881 -3.60 -24.60 -14.01
CA SER A 881 -2.92 -23.95 -12.87
C SER A 881 -2.95 -22.42 -12.93
N ASN A 882 -3.20 -21.85 -14.10
CA ASN A 882 -3.13 -20.40 -14.32
C ASN A 882 -4.46 -19.68 -14.06
N TYR A 883 -5.56 -20.38 -13.74
CA TYR A 883 -6.89 -19.80 -13.53
C TYR A 883 -7.21 -19.51 -12.07
#